data_AF-A0A7C2RYR6-F1
#
_entry.id   AF-A0A7C2RYR6-F1
#
_cell.length_a   1.000
_cell.length_b   1.000
_cell.length_c   1.000
_cell.angle_alpha   90.00
_cell.angle_beta   90.00
_cell.angle_gamma   90.00
#
_symmetry.space_group_name_H-M   'P 1'
#
loop_
_entity.id
_entity.type
_entity.pdbx_description
1 polymer ?
#
loop_
_entity_poly.entity_id
_entity_poly.type
_entity_poly.pdbx_seq_one_letter_code
_entity_poly.pdbx_strand_id
1 'polypeptide(L)'
;MFNFRLRSPGCFLVLVLLSSAARAGGGGWVDEFLVVDINQQGLTRPVVVLRDAQGERYVSEADMRLWRLRVPAVKPHVVEGDNYYPLHAIAGSSTKLEAARQVLHVEVPAAAFELTRLDSLRRTVDSAEPVAPPGRGAFLNYDLYAENAQSVTQTSGFLDLGVFNEYGTGTLSGLARHIEGADFYASSAGYAENFLRLDTSWAVDSPEKMTSFRLGDTMTRPASQWGRAVRFGGLQYGTNFATNPYLITFPLQAASGEAVLPSTMDIYLNNVLTSRRDVPPGPFSITDLPAQTGLNNVQVVVRDILGREQLYSLPIYNSPTLLAPGLDDFSYNLGFVRENYGIASNDYGRWLATARHRRGLTDYFTGELSLEVVEDQATAGVGAALQLGEFGVLGAQLAASERDGQAGGLAGLVFERRTRGLSFGGVLQMASRDFAQLGVNREDFAPKWRAGANVGYSDTRLGSLGVTWAAEQPRTLERSEVVTASYSTSMGKQAYFNLSVMQALTHERELSVFATVTLPFGERSTASLSHSYSASSSEWTAQAQQSVPVGEGWGYRVLGSDQGRMEAGGSLQTRSGLYSAQVARRDDVMGVRANATGALAWLEGDVYPTRRIDGSFGLVQVPGYADVRVYSENQLVGRTNADGNFLLTRLRPYERNLVGIEQADLPLDAQVDALKMNAIPYYRSATVVPFPVKPSNGAVLTLVLEDGQPVPVGAEVRLNDSNTPAPVAMRGEVYLTGLSAKNRLVVTWKKQSCELELFFKPSEDPIPDLGSFVCAGVQR
;
A
#
# COMPACT_ATOMS: atom_id res chain seq x y z
N MET A 1 24.75 6.29 18.12
CA MET A 1 26.19 6.33 18.43
C MET A 1 26.45 5.48 19.67
N PHE A 2 26.69 4.17 19.49
CA PHE A 2 27.27 3.29 20.50
C PHE A 2 28.01 2.18 19.74
N ASN A 3 29.33 2.15 19.90
CA ASN A 3 30.25 1.24 19.22
C ASN A 3 30.23 -0.14 19.87
N PHE A 4 29.81 -1.17 19.15
CA PHE A 4 30.11 -2.56 19.50
C PHE A 4 31.17 -3.09 18.54
N ARG A 5 32.38 -3.35 19.06
CA ARG A 5 33.42 -4.12 18.36
C ARG A 5 33.13 -5.61 18.53
N LEU A 6 32.83 -6.30 17.43
CA LEU A 6 32.93 -7.75 17.35
C LEU A 6 34.41 -8.19 17.45
N ARG A 7 34.67 -9.21 18.26
CA ARG A 7 35.84 -10.10 18.10
C ARG A 7 35.34 -11.54 17.96
N SER A 8 35.85 -12.18 16.91
CA SER A 8 35.71 -13.56 16.42
C SER A 8 35.45 -14.68 17.44
N PRO A 9 34.70 -15.75 17.06
CA PRO A 9 34.60 -16.97 17.85
C PRO A 9 35.75 -17.91 17.52
N GLY A 10 36.68 -18.07 18.46
CA GLY A 10 37.64 -19.17 18.48
C GLY A 10 37.04 -20.32 19.29
N CYS A 11 36.80 -21.44 18.63
CA CYS A 11 36.32 -22.68 19.22
C CYS A 11 37.32 -23.18 20.28
N PHE A 12 36.93 -23.15 21.57
CA PHE A 12 37.60 -23.93 22.62
C PHE A 12 36.53 -24.55 23.51
N LEU A 13 36.36 -25.85 23.31
CA LEU A 13 35.60 -26.73 24.18
C LEU A 13 36.37 -26.86 25.50
N VAL A 14 36.06 -26.02 26.49
CA VAL A 14 36.58 -26.17 27.85
C VAL A 14 35.51 -26.89 28.68
N LEU A 15 35.74 -28.18 28.92
CA LEU A 15 35.06 -28.93 29.97
C LEU A 15 35.46 -28.32 31.31
N VAL A 16 34.61 -27.46 31.88
CA VAL A 16 34.78 -26.97 33.25
C VAL A 16 33.98 -27.88 34.17
N LEU A 17 34.69 -28.77 34.88
CA LEU A 17 34.21 -29.41 36.10
C LEU A 17 34.15 -28.35 37.21
N LEU A 18 33.03 -27.65 37.33
CA LEU A 18 32.78 -26.72 38.43
C LEU A 18 32.37 -27.52 39.67
N SER A 19 33.33 -27.71 40.56
CA SER A 19 33.07 -27.87 41.98
C SER A 19 32.59 -26.52 42.52
N SER A 20 31.46 -26.53 43.21
CA SER A 20 30.79 -25.37 43.81
C SER A 20 31.66 -24.74 44.91
N ALA A 21 32.51 -23.77 44.54
CA ALA A 21 33.13 -22.87 45.50
C ALA A 21 32.13 -21.76 45.86
N ALA A 22 31.35 -21.99 46.91
CA ALA A 22 30.50 -20.98 47.53
C ALA A 22 31.39 -19.87 48.11
N ARG A 23 31.28 -18.65 47.58
CA ARG A 23 31.94 -17.47 48.14
C ARG A 23 31.01 -16.92 49.22
N ALA A 24 31.35 -17.17 50.49
CA ALA A 24 30.63 -16.61 51.62
C ALA A 24 30.99 -15.12 51.77
N GLY A 25 30.18 -14.23 51.20
CA GLY A 25 30.19 -12.81 51.53
C GLY A 25 29.56 -12.60 52.91
N GLY A 26 30.14 -11.75 53.74
CA GLY A 26 29.68 -11.51 55.11
C GLY A 26 28.19 -11.15 55.18
N GLY A 27 27.40 -11.98 55.84
CA GLY A 27 25.95 -11.78 55.98
C GLY A 27 25.09 -13.05 55.98
N GLY A 28 25.67 -14.25 55.76
CA GLY A 28 24.91 -15.51 55.69
C GLY A 28 24.22 -15.75 54.34
N TRP A 29 24.57 -14.96 53.32
CA TRP A 29 24.07 -15.07 51.96
C TRP A 29 25.03 -15.88 51.08
N VAL A 30 24.48 -16.66 50.15
CA VAL A 30 25.24 -17.50 49.22
C VAL A 30 24.78 -17.25 47.80
N ASP A 31 25.74 -16.99 46.91
CA ASP A 31 25.49 -16.86 45.47
C ASP A 31 25.32 -18.26 44.84
N GLU A 32 24.18 -18.50 44.22
CA GLU A 32 23.90 -19.71 43.44
C GLU A 32 23.82 -19.35 41.95
N PHE A 33 24.60 -20.04 41.11
CA PHE A 33 24.47 -19.95 39.66
C PHE A 33 23.45 -20.99 39.20
N LEU A 34 22.25 -20.53 38.86
CA LEU A 34 21.12 -21.39 38.51
C LEU A 34 20.53 -20.96 37.17
N VAL A 35 20.08 -21.93 36.39
CA VAL A 35 19.15 -21.68 35.30
C VAL A 35 17.77 -21.53 35.92
N VAL A 36 17.14 -20.36 35.79
CA VAL A 36 15.81 -20.12 36.34
C VAL A 36 14.80 -20.34 35.22
N ASP A 37 13.98 -21.38 35.34
CA ASP A 37 12.91 -21.68 34.39
C ASP A 37 11.58 -21.23 34.97
N ILE A 38 10.98 -20.20 34.37
CA ILE A 38 9.73 -19.60 34.83
C ILE A 38 8.61 -20.11 33.95
N ASN A 39 7.60 -20.76 34.54
CA ASN A 39 6.44 -21.31 33.83
C ASN A 39 6.81 -22.13 32.57
N GLN A 40 7.92 -22.87 32.60
CA GLN A 40 8.40 -23.70 31.49
C GLN A 40 8.73 -22.91 30.21
N GLN A 41 9.17 -21.66 30.35
CA GLN A 41 9.64 -20.84 29.22
C GLN A 41 10.90 -21.39 28.54
N GLY A 42 11.63 -22.31 29.18
CA GLY A 42 12.84 -22.89 28.60
C GLY A 42 13.99 -21.88 28.55
N LEU A 43 14.06 -20.99 29.53
CA LEU A 43 15.16 -20.03 29.67
C LEU A 43 16.46 -20.81 29.89
N THR A 44 17.47 -20.60 29.03
CA THR A 44 18.73 -21.38 29.05
C THR A 44 19.90 -20.63 29.68
N ARG A 45 19.72 -19.35 30.02
CA ARG A 45 20.78 -18.50 30.55
C ARG A 45 20.86 -18.67 32.08
N PRO A 46 22.00 -19.11 32.64
CA PRO A 46 22.20 -19.10 34.08
C PRO A 46 22.30 -17.66 34.60
N VAL A 47 21.69 -17.43 35.76
CA VAL A 47 21.71 -16.15 36.49
C VAL A 47 22.21 -16.36 37.91
N VAL A 48 22.56 -15.25 38.58
CA VAL A 48 22.94 -15.27 39.99
C VAL A 48 21.70 -15.14 40.85
N VAL A 49 21.42 -16.16 41.65
CA VAL A 49 20.33 -16.20 42.62
C VAL A 49 20.95 -16.14 44.02
N LEU A 50 20.53 -15.18 44.84
CA LEU A 50 21.01 -15.08 46.22
C LEU A 50 20.16 -15.97 47.11
N ARG A 51 20.81 -16.77 47.97
CA ARG A 51 20.14 -17.57 48.99
C ARG A 51 20.46 -17.03 50.38
N ASP A 52 19.43 -16.77 51.18
CA ASP A 52 19.61 -16.35 52.58
C ASP A 52 19.88 -17.54 53.53
N ALA A 53 20.06 -17.24 54.82
CA ALA A 53 20.31 -18.23 55.86
C ALA A 53 19.11 -19.15 56.13
N GLN A 54 17.91 -18.76 55.71
CA GLN A 54 16.66 -19.49 55.82
C GLN A 54 16.40 -20.37 54.58
N GLY A 55 17.21 -20.22 53.54
CA GLY A 55 17.12 -20.97 52.29
C GLY A 55 16.22 -20.29 51.24
N GLU A 56 15.74 -19.07 51.49
CA GLU A 56 14.93 -18.30 50.56
C GLU A 56 15.79 -17.74 49.43
N ARG A 57 15.23 -17.73 48.22
CA ARG A 57 15.92 -17.32 47.00
C ARG A 57 15.45 -15.97 46.51
N TYR A 58 16.42 -15.13 46.15
CA TYR A 58 16.21 -13.79 45.67
C TYR A 58 16.85 -13.64 44.29
N VAL A 59 16.15 -12.93 43.41
CA VAL A 59 16.58 -12.68 42.03
C VAL A 59 16.72 -11.18 41.81
N SER A 60 17.60 -10.80 40.90
CA SER A 60 17.85 -9.39 40.63
C SER A 60 16.63 -8.73 39.96
N GLU A 61 16.45 -7.43 40.19
CA GLU A 61 15.42 -6.64 39.52
C GLU A 61 15.59 -6.65 37.99
N ALA A 62 16.84 -6.65 37.52
CA ALA A 62 17.17 -6.71 36.11
C ALA A 62 16.70 -8.02 35.47
N ASP A 63 16.93 -9.16 36.14
CA ASP A 63 16.47 -10.46 35.69
C ASP A 63 14.94 -10.57 35.75
N MET A 64 14.30 -10.08 36.82
CA MET A 64 12.83 -10.01 36.90
C MET A 64 12.22 -9.26 35.72
N ARG A 65 12.75 -8.08 35.39
CA ARG A 65 12.29 -7.30 34.23
C ARG A 65 12.56 -8.02 32.91
N LEU A 66 13.71 -8.69 32.77
CA LEU A 66 14.05 -9.48 31.58
C LEU A 66 13.10 -10.66 31.39
N TRP A 67 12.64 -11.28 32.48
CA TRP A 67 11.61 -12.32 32.50
C TRP A 67 10.18 -11.78 32.49
N ARG A 68 10.02 -10.46 32.42
CA ARG A 68 8.74 -9.74 32.38
C ARG A 68 7.89 -9.96 33.63
N LEU A 69 8.51 -10.22 34.78
CA LEU A 69 7.83 -10.27 36.06
C LEU A 69 7.69 -8.86 36.64
N ARG A 70 6.52 -8.56 37.20
CA ARG A 70 6.31 -7.32 37.95
C ARG A 70 7.14 -7.38 39.23
N VAL A 71 7.88 -6.30 39.49
CA VAL A 71 8.69 -6.18 40.70
C VAL A 71 7.76 -6.12 41.93
N PRO A 72 7.90 -7.01 42.93
CA PRO A 72 7.07 -7.00 44.11
C PRO A 72 7.23 -5.71 44.92
N ALA A 73 6.14 -5.19 45.50
CA ALA A 73 6.14 -3.99 46.33
C ALA A 73 6.68 -4.25 47.76
N VAL A 74 7.82 -4.93 47.86
CA VAL A 74 8.56 -5.20 49.11
C VAL A 74 9.91 -4.50 49.07
N LYS A 75 10.51 -4.27 50.24
CA LYS A 75 11.83 -3.65 50.32
C LYS A 75 12.89 -4.61 49.73
N PRO A 76 13.69 -4.20 48.72
CA PRO A 76 14.71 -5.06 48.14
C PRO A 76 15.89 -5.26 49.10
N HIS A 77 16.61 -6.36 48.92
CA HIS A 77 17.94 -6.53 49.46
C HIS A 77 18.95 -5.96 48.45
N VAL A 78 19.86 -5.09 48.90
CA VAL A 78 20.81 -4.42 47.99
C VAL A 78 22.19 -5.05 48.15
N VAL A 79 22.73 -5.61 47.06
CA VAL A 79 24.07 -6.22 47.02
C VAL A 79 24.83 -5.56 45.89
N GLU A 80 26.00 -4.98 46.20
CA GLU A 80 26.88 -4.30 45.23
C GLU A 80 26.19 -3.20 44.38
N GLY A 81 25.07 -2.66 44.86
CA GLY A 81 24.27 -1.63 44.17
C GLY A 81 23.07 -2.17 43.39
N ASP A 82 22.93 -3.48 43.27
CA ASP A 82 21.80 -4.14 42.62
C ASP A 82 20.71 -4.54 43.61
N ASN A 83 19.44 -4.35 43.20
CA ASN A 83 18.27 -4.72 43.99
C ASN A 83 17.92 -6.20 43.75
N TYR A 84 17.77 -6.95 44.83
CA TYR A 84 17.32 -8.34 44.84
C TYR A 84 16.00 -8.49 45.58
N TYR A 85 15.06 -9.22 44.97
CA TYR A 85 13.71 -9.43 45.48
C TYR A 85 13.45 -10.92 45.76
N PRO A 86 12.80 -11.25 46.88
CA PRO A 86 12.47 -12.64 47.19
C PRO A 86 11.41 -13.17 46.23
N LEU A 87 11.63 -14.37 45.69
CA LEU A 87 10.69 -15.00 44.76
C LEU A 87 9.31 -15.25 45.41
N HIS A 88 9.27 -15.61 46.70
CA HIS A 88 8.02 -15.83 47.44
C HIS A 88 7.15 -14.58 47.61
N ALA A 89 7.71 -13.38 47.43
CA ALA A 89 6.93 -12.14 47.51
C ALA A 89 6.03 -11.93 46.29
N ILE A 90 6.20 -12.71 45.23
CA ILE A 90 5.25 -12.81 44.14
C ILE A 90 4.05 -13.64 44.63
N ALA A 91 2.89 -13.01 44.78
CA ALA A 91 1.71 -13.70 45.28
C ALA A 91 1.35 -14.93 44.41
N GLY A 92 1.23 -16.09 45.04
CA GLY A 92 0.90 -17.35 44.37
C GLY A 92 2.09 -18.03 43.66
N SER A 93 3.32 -17.55 43.85
CA SER A 93 4.51 -18.21 43.32
C SER A 93 4.84 -19.51 44.06
N SER A 94 5.38 -20.50 43.35
CA SER A 94 6.02 -21.67 43.92
C SER A 94 7.39 -21.89 43.28
N THR A 95 8.34 -22.44 44.04
CA THR A 95 9.70 -22.68 43.55
C THR A 95 10.15 -24.10 43.86
N LYS A 96 10.80 -24.77 42.91
CA LYS A 96 11.37 -26.11 43.08
C LYS A 96 12.75 -26.19 42.45
N LEU A 97 13.77 -26.49 43.26
CA LEU A 97 15.13 -26.68 42.76
C LEU A 97 15.35 -28.12 42.29
N GLU A 98 15.79 -28.29 41.05
CA GLU A 98 16.33 -29.53 40.52
C GLU A 98 17.87 -29.48 40.57
N ALA A 99 18.42 -29.82 41.74
CA ALA A 99 19.84 -29.64 42.04
C ALA A 99 20.78 -30.37 41.05
N ALA A 100 20.37 -31.53 40.53
CA ALA A 100 21.16 -32.32 39.58
C ALA A 100 21.39 -31.61 38.23
N ARG A 101 20.49 -30.69 37.86
CA ARG A 101 20.57 -29.90 36.62
C ARG A 101 20.84 -28.41 36.86
N GLN A 102 20.95 -27.99 38.12
CA GLN A 102 21.06 -26.59 38.52
C GLN A 102 19.92 -25.72 37.96
N VAL A 103 18.70 -26.28 37.89
CA VAL A 103 17.51 -25.58 37.40
C VAL A 103 16.60 -25.23 38.58
N LEU A 104 16.28 -23.95 38.73
CA LEU A 104 15.24 -23.47 39.63
C LEU A 104 13.94 -23.30 38.84
N HIS A 105 13.01 -24.22 39.03
CA HIS A 105 11.66 -24.13 38.46
C HIS A 105 10.85 -23.15 39.30
N VAL A 106 10.32 -22.11 38.66
CA VAL A 106 9.49 -21.09 39.30
C VAL A 106 8.14 -21.09 38.59
N GLU A 107 7.08 -21.37 39.33
CA GLU A 107 5.70 -21.24 38.82
C GLU A 107 5.08 -19.99 39.41
N VAL A 108 4.57 -19.09 38.57
CA VAL A 108 3.86 -17.88 38.98
C VAL A 108 2.53 -17.75 38.25
N PRO A 109 1.51 -17.11 38.85
CA PRO A 109 0.26 -16.79 38.15
C PRO A 109 0.50 -15.86 36.96
N ALA A 110 -0.36 -15.91 35.93
CA ALA A 110 -0.25 -15.05 34.76
C ALA A 110 -0.21 -13.55 35.13
N ALA A 111 -1.02 -13.12 36.10
CA ALA A 111 -1.05 -11.73 36.59
C ALA A 111 0.27 -11.20 37.17
N ALA A 112 1.23 -12.08 37.52
CA ALA A 112 2.56 -11.69 37.98
C ALA A 112 3.44 -11.12 36.84
N PHE A 113 3.07 -11.34 35.58
CA PHE A 113 3.80 -10.83 34.43
C PHE A 113 3.31 -9.43 34.01
N GLU A 114 4.17 -8.69 33.31
CA GLU A 114 3.82 -7.48 32.58
C GLU A 114 2.98 -7.79 31.34
N LEU A 115 2.12 -6.86 30.94
CA LEU A 115 1.24 -7.02 29.77
C LEU A 115 2.06 -7.20 28.48
N THR A 116 1.77 -8.26 27.73
CA THR A 116 2.31 -8.48 26.39
C THR A 116 1.42 -7.79 25.38
N ARG A 117 1.93 -6.81 24.62
CA ARG A 117 1.21 -6.31 23.44
C ARG A 117 1.66 -7.12 22.22
N LEU A 118 0.70 -7.75 21.57
CA LEU A 118 0.90 -8.60 20.39
C LEU A 118 0.20 -7.93 19.21
N ASP A 119 0.96 -7.30 18.33
CA ASP A 119 0.41 -6.75 17.09
C ASP A 119 0.10 -7.90 16.12
N SER A 120 -1.18 -8.04 15.76
CA SER A 120 -1.59 -9.14 14.89
C SER A 120 -1.02 -8.99 13.47
N LEU A 121 -0.85 -7.74 13.05
CA LEU A 121 -0.20 -7.27 11.82
C LEU A 121 1.27 -6.93 12.08
N ARG A 122 2.17 -7.91 12.31
CA ARG A 122 3.56 -7.66 11.90
C ARG A 122 3.62 -7.69 10.37
N ARG A 123 3.21 -6.60 9.72
CA ARG A 123 4.18 -6.03 8.80
C ARG A 123 5.22 -5.39 9.72
N THR A 124 6.46 -5.82 9.62
CA THR A 124 7.59 -4.97 9.96
C THR A 124 7.50 -3.70 9.10
N VAL A 125 6.60 -2.79 9.45
CA VAL A 125 6.77 -1.36 9.16
C VAL A 125 7.65 -0.87 10.30
N ASP A 126 8.88 -1.40 10.36
CA ASP A 126 9.98 -0.77 11.08
C ASP A 126 10.17 0.59 10.41
N SER A 127 9.49 1.61 10.94
CA SER A 127 9.30 2.92 10.31
C SER A 127 8.65 2.83 8.91
N ALA A 128 7.84 3.81 8.51
CA ALA A 128 7.67 4.03 7.08
C ALA A 128 9.10 4.19 6.52
N GLU A 129 9.54 3.30 5.63
CA GLU A 129 10.82 3.50 4.93
C GLU A 129 10.77 4.94 4.39
N PRO A 130 11.77 5.78 4.71
CA PRO A 130 11.70 7.19 4.40
C PRO A 130 11.47 7.34 2.90
N VAL A 131 10.36 7.98 2.55
CA VAL A 131 10.03 8.27 1.15
C VAL A 131 11.08 9.26 0.67
N ALA A 132 11.97 8.81 -0.21
CA ALA A 132 12.97 9.70 -0.78
C ALA A 132 12.25 10.85 -1.51
N PRO A 133 12.63 12.13 -1.26
CA PRO A 133 12.11 13.23 -2.05
C PRO A 133 12.31 12.96 -3.54
N PRO A 134 11.34 13.29 -4.39
CA PRO A 134 11.46 13.00 -5.80
C PRO A 134 12.58 13.83 -6.41
N GLY A 135 13.29 13.24 -7.37
CA GLY A 135 14.24 13.98 -8.21
C GLY A 135 13.54 15.06 -9.03
N ARG A 136 14.31 15.82 -9.81
CA ARG A 136 13.74 16.81 -10.74
C ARG A 136 13.30 16.12 -12.01
N GLY A 137 12.07 16.41 -12.46
CA GLY A 137 11.58 15.85 -13.71
C GLY A 137 10.27 16.47 -14.16
N ALA A 138 9.84 16.05 -15.34
CA ALA A 138 8.56 16.45 -15.92
C ALA A 138 7.95 15.29 -16.72
N PHE A 139 6.67 15.36 -16.99
CA PHE A 139 6.02 14.49 -17.95
C PHE A 139 4.90 15.24 -18.68
N LEU A 140 4.61 14.82 -19.91
CA LEU A 140 3.49 15.31 -20.71
C LEU A 140 2.69 14.11 -21.19
N ASN A 141 1.53 13.91 -20.60
CA ASN A 141 0.52 12.98 -21.10
C ASN A 141 -0.23 13.62 -22.26
N TYR A 142 -0.56 12.82 -23.27
CA TYR A 142 -1.44 13.21 -24.36
C TYR A 142 -2.49 12.13 -24.61
N ASP A 143 -3.70 12.56 -24.96
CA ASP A 143 -4.78 11.71 -25.44
C ASP A 143 -5.43 12.37 -26.65
N LEU A 144 -5.16 11.83 -27.83
CA LEU A 144 -5.57 12.39 -29.12
C LEU A 144 -6.67 11.52 -29.70
N TYR A 145 -7.80 12.15 -29.97
CA TYR A 145 -9.02 11.51 -30.45
C TYR A 145 -9.47 12.13 -31.76
N ALA A 146 -9.85 11.30 -32.72
CA ALA A 146 -10.48 11.72 -33.96
C ALA A 146 -11.65 10.80 -34.28
N GLU A 147 -12.77 11.39 -34.65
CA GLU A 147 -13.99 10.70 -35.07
C GLU A 147 -14.54 11.35 -36.33
N ASN A 148 -15.00 10.52 -37.26
CA ASN A 148 -15.79 10.96 -38.40
C ASN A 148 -17.07 10.13 -38.47
N ALA A 149 -18.21 10.80 -38.45
CA ALA A 149 -19.52 10.18 -38.62
C ALA A 149 -20.44 11.12 -39.41
N GLN A 150 -21.13 10.62 -40.43
CA GLN A 150 -22.07 11.41 -41.23
C GLN A 150 -21.51 12.75 -41.78
N SER A 151 -20.23 12.78 -42.18
CA SER A 151 -19.53 13.98 -42.66
C SER A 151 -19.24 15.05 -41.60
N VAL A 152 -19.49 14.76 -40.32
CA VAL A 152 -19.00 15.55 -39.20
C VAL A 152 -17.68 14.94 -38.72
N THR A 153 -16.62 15.73 -38.74
CA THR A 153 -15.32 15.33 -38.21
C THR A 153 -15.10 16.03 -36.88
N GLN A 154 -14.94 15.26 -35.81
CA GLN A 154 -14.54 15.77 -34.50
C GLN A 154 -13.10 15.35 -34.22
N THR A 155 -12.27 16.30 -33.83
CA THR A 155 -10.94 16.03 -33.29
C THR A 155 -10.83 16.66 -31.91
N SER A 156 -10.16 15.99 -31.00
CA SER A 156 -9.86 16.53 -29.68
C SER A 156 -8.53 16.02 -29.15
N GLY A 157 -7.85 16.86 -28.37
CA GLY A 157 -6.60 16.51 -27.71
C GLY A 157 -6.64 16.91 -26.26
N PHE A 158 -6.49 15.96 -25.35
CA PHE A 158 -6.26 16.24 -23.93
C PHE A 158 -4.76 16.21 -23.64
N LEU A 159 -4.28 17.23 -22.93
CA LEU A 159 -2.89 17.37 -22.50
C LEU A 159 -2.84 17.47 -20.98
N ASP A 160 -1.89 16.77 -20.36
CA ASP A 160 -1.65 16.81 -18.92
C ASP A 160 -0.15 16.83 -18.65
N LEU A 161 0.35 18.03 -18.32
CA LEU A 161 1.74 18.31 -18.01
C LEU A 161 1.94 18.23 -16.49
N GLY A 162 2.92 17.47 -16.04
CA GLY A 162 3.39 17.46 -14.66
C GLY A 162 4.86 17.86 -14.57
N VAL A 163 5.21 18.63 -13.55
CA VAL A 163 6.59 18.99 -13.20
C VAL A 163 6.77 18.72 -11.71
N PHE A 164 7.87 18.09 -11.30
CA PHE A 164 8.10 17.78 -9.90
C PHE A 164 9.56 17.95 -9.50
N ASN A 165 9.76 18.23 -8.22
CA ASN A 165 11.05 18.33 -7.56
C ASN A 165 10.89 18.10 -6.05
N GLU A 166 11.98 18.28 -5.30
CA GLU A 166 12.01 18.17 -3.83
C GLU A 166 11.00 19.08 -3.09
N TYR A 167 10.50 20.15 -3.74
CA TYR A 167 9.56 21.12 -3.17
C TYR A 167 8.10 20.84 -3.54
N GLY A 168 7.80 19.80 -4.31
CA GLY A 168 6.44 19.39 -4.66
C GLY A 168 6.23 19.06 -6.14
N THR A 169 4.96 18.90 -6.50
CA THR A 169 4.50 18.52 -7.84
C THR A 169 3.52 19.56 -8.36
N GLY A 170 3.83 20.17 -9.50
CA GLY A 170 2.95 21.02 -10.29
C GLY A 170 2.27 20.23 -11.41
N THR A 171 0.99 20.49 -11.67
CA THR A 171 0.23 19.92 -12.78
C THR A 171 -0.53 21.00 -13.55
N LEU A 172 -0.66 20.81 -14.86
CA LEU A 172 -1.43 21.64 -15.77
C LEU A 172 -2.17 20.71 -16.75
N SER A 173 -3.49 20.83 -16.83
CA SER A 173 -4.30 20.09 -17.80
C SER A 173 -5.06 21.01 -18.74
N GLY A 174 -5.30 20.54 -19.96
CA GLY A 174 -6.04 21.28 -20.98
C GLY A 174 -6.66 20.37 -22.06
N LEU A 175 -7.66 20.90 -22.75
CA LEU A 175 -8.43 20.22 -23.77
C LEU A 175 -8.52 21.09 -25.02
N ALA A 176 -8.03 20.59 -26.16
CA ALA A 176 -8.33 21.14 -27.47
C ALA A 176 -9.48 20.37 -28.11
N ARG A 177 -10.42 21.06 -28.77
CA ARG A 177 -11.48 20.42 -29.54
C ARG A 177 -11.75 21.22 -30.82
N HIS A 178 -11.92 20.51 -31.92
CA HIS A 178 -12.29 21.07 -33.20
C HIS A 178 -13.34 20.18 -33.87
N ILE A 179 -14.41 20.78 -34.39
CA ILE A 179 -15.52 20.09 -35.07
C ILE A 179 -15.70 20.75 -36.44
N GLU A 180 -15.62 19.95 -37.49
CA GLU A 180 -15.75 20.36 -38.89
C GLU A 180 -17.00 19.71 -39.51
N GLY A 181 -17.68 20.42 -40.43
CA GLY A 181 -18.87 19.91 -41.14
C GLY A 181 -20.20 20.12 -40.40
N ALA A 182 -20.18 20.81 -39.26
CA ALA A 182 -21.37 21.14 -38.48
C ALA A 182 -21.74 22.63 -38.63
N ASP A 183 -22.17 23.04 -39.82
CA ASP A 183 -22.56 24.43 -40.15
C ASP A 183 -23.70 25.01 -39.27
N PHE A 184 -24.32 24.19 -38.42
CA PHE A 184 -25.42 24.58 -37.52
C PHE A 184 -25.15 24.38 -36.01
N TYR A 185 -24.14 23.57 -35.61
CA TYR A 185 -23.91 23.24 -34.18
C TYR A 185 -22.70 23.94 -33.55
N ALA A 186 -21.76 24.47 -34.34
CA ALA A 186 -20.59 25.16 -33.81
C ALA A 186 -20.94 26.53 -33.17
N SER A 187 -22.03 27.17 -33.59
CA SER A 187 -22.46 28.49 -33.11
C SER A 187 -23.37 28.46 -31.88
N SER A 188 -23.97 27.30 -31.53
CA SER A 188 -24.92 27.18 -30.42
C SER A 188 -24.31 26.70 -29.11
N ALA A 189 -23.09 26.15 -29.13
CA ALA A 189 -22.46 25.53 -27.95
C ALA A 189 -21.47 26.43 -27.18
N GLY A 190 -21.33 27.70 -27.55
CA GLY A 190 -20.57 28.69 -26.76
C GLY A 190 -19.06 28.42 -26.60
N TYR A 191 -18.49 27.48 -27.35
CA TYR A 191 -17.05 27.19 -27.32
C TYR A 191 -16.29 28.31 -28.03
N ALA A 192 -15.88 29.33 -27.27
CA ALA A 192 -15.11 30.47 -27.79
C ALA A 192 -13.62 30.14 -28.03
N GLU A 193 -13.09 29.09 -27.40
CA GLU A 193 -11.66 28.75 -27.41
C GLU A 193 -11.40 27.36 -28.02
N ASN A 194 -10.48 27.28 -28.99
CA ASN A 194 -10.01 26.01 -29.57
C ASN A 194 -9.18 25.17 -28.57
N PHE A 195 -8.65 25.81 -27.52
CA PHE A 195 -7.92 25.19 -26.42
C PHE A 195 -8.43 25.74 -25.10
N LEU A 196 -8.91 24.84 -24.24
CA LEU A 196 -9.47 25.13 -22.94
C LEU A 196 -8.51 24.65 -21.85
N ARG A 197 -8.05 25.57 -20.99
CA ARG A 197 -7.33 25.22 -19.77
C ARG A 197 -8.30 24.65 -18.73
N LEU A 198 -7.96 23.50 -18.16
CA LEU A 198 -8.77 22.82 -17.15
C LEU A 198 -8.25 23.18 -15.75
N ASP A 199 -7.34 22.38 -15.20
CA ASP A 199 -6.80 22.57 -13.85
C ASP A 199 -5.33 22.99 -13.91
N THR A 200 -4.92 23.83 -12.96
CA THR A 200 -3.51 24.14 -12.71
C THR A 200 -3.26 24.14 -11.22
N SER A 201 -2.38 23.26 -10.73
CA SER A 201 -2.16 23.11 -9.28
C SER A 201 -0.70 22.85 -8.95
N TRP A 202 -0.26 23.28 -7.77
CA TRP A 202 1.01 22.93 -7.15
C TRP A 202 0.72 22.29 -5.78
N ALA A 203 1.19 21.06 -5.59
CA ALA A 203 0.96 20.27 -4.38
C ALA A 203 2.27 19.97 -3.65
N VAL A 204 2.27 20.14 -2.34
CA VAL A 204 3.36 19.78 -1.44
C VAL A 204 2.81 18.85 -0.37
N ASP A 205 3.29 17.60 -0.39
CA ASP A 205 2.88 16.58 0.56
C ASP A 205 3.92 16.43 1.67
N SER A 206 3.48 16.28 2.91
CA SER A 206 4.32 16.02 4.08
C SER A 206 3.94 14.68 4.70
N PRO A 207 4.56 13.56 4.27
CA PRO A 207 4.22 12.23 4.75
C PRO A 207 4.30 12.06 6.27
N GLU A 208 5.30 12.67 6.93
CA GLU A 208 5.49 12.61 8.38
C GLU A 208 4.31 13.21 9.17
N LYS A 209 3.73 14.29 8.66
CA LYS A 209 2.58 14.98 9.27
C LYS A 209 1.26 14.49 8.71
N MET A 210 1.29 13.70 7.63
CA MET A 210 0.13 13.28 6.85
C MET A 210 -0.72 14.48 6.43
N THR A 211 -0.07 15.54 5.95
CA THR A 211 -0.75 16.76 5.48
C THR A 211 -0.32 17.12 4.08
N SER A 212 -1.22 17.72 3.32
CA SER A 212 -0.95 18.27 1.99
C SER A 212 -1.32 19.74 1.95
N PHE A 213 -0.45 20.53 1.33
CA PHE A 213 -0.72 21.89 0.92
C PHE A 213 -0.87 21.94 -0.59
N ARG A 214 -1.91 22.60 -1.10
CA ARG A 214 -2.16 22.78 -2.53
C ARG A 214 -2.46 24.24 -2.83
N LEU A 215 -1.88 24.72 -3.92
CA LEU A 215 -2.09 26.06 -4.49
C LEU A 215 -2.61 25.91 -5.93
N GLY A 216 -3.64 26.65 -6.30
CA GLY A 216 -4.23 26.63 -7.64
C GLY A 216 -5.61 25.97 -7.65
N ASP A 217 -5.98 25.36 -8.78
CA ASP A 217 -7.27 24.71 -8.96
C ASP A 217 -7.35 23.39 -8.19
N THR A 218 -8.39 23.26 -7.36
CA THR A 218 -8.67 22.03 -6.64
C THR A 218 -10.17 21.96 -6.28
N MET A 219 -10.55 20.93 -5.53
CA MET A 219 -11.91 20.73 -5.05
C MET A 219 -11.94 20.80 -3.52
N THR A 220 -12.98 21.45 -2.98
CA THR A 220 -13.25 21.42 -1.54
C THR A 220 -13.56 19.99 -1.07
N ARG A 221 -13.23 19.70 0.20
CA ARG A 221 -13.71 18.47 0.84
C ARG A 221 -15.07 18.75 1.49
N PRO A 222 -16.17 18.13 1.03
CA PRO A 222 -17.49 18.39 1.56
C PRO A 222 -17.65 17.88 2.99
N ALA A 223 -18.57 18.46 3.77
CA ALA A 223 -19.05 17.88 5.01
C ALA A 223 -19.60 16.45 4.77
N SER A 224 -19.44 15.54 5.74
CA SER A 224 -19.56 14.08 5.55
C SER A 224 -20.90 13.56 5.01
N GLN A 225 -21.96 14.38 4.97
CA GLN A 225 -23.31 13.93 4.61
C GLN A 225 -24.24 15.03 4.04
N TRP A 226 -23.86 16.31 4.05
CA TRP A 226 -24.68 17.42 3.50
C TRP A 226 -23.93 18.35 2.56
N GLY A 227 -22.60 18.40 2.66
CA GLY A 227 -21.76 19.30 1.86
C GLY A 227 -21.66 18.82 0.42
N ARG A 228 -21.40 19.75 -0.50
CA ARG A 228 -21.10 19.43 -1.91
C ARG A 228 -19.67 19.86 -2.22
N ALA A 229 -18.96 19.03 -2.95
CA ALA A 229 -17.62 19.38 -3.43
C ALA A 229 -17.77 20.44 -4.53
N VAL A 230 -17.04 21.55 -4.40
CA VAL A 230 -16.99 22.63 -5.38
C VAL A 230 -15.56 22.84 -5.84
N ARG A 231 -15.37 23.03 -7.15
CA ARG A 231 -14.08 23.40 -7.72
C ARG A 231 -13.79 24.87 -7.41
N PHE A 232 -12.56 25.17 -7.04
CA PHE A 232 -12.11 26.52 -6.75
C PHE A 232 -10.62 26.67 -7.08
N GLY A 233 -10.22 27.90 -7.38
CA GLY A 233 -8.80 28.29 -7.46
C GLY A 233 -8.39 28.97 -6.17
N GLY A 234 -7.34 28.47 -5.51
CA GLY A 234 -6.85 29.08 -4.27
C GLY A 234 -5.91 28.20 -3.46
N LEU A 235 -6.04 28.26 -2.14
CA LEU A 235 -5.24 27.53 -1.17
C LEU A 235 -6.07 26.42 -0.54
N GLN A 236 -5.49 25.23 -0.42
CA GLN A 236 -6.03 24.12 0.34
C GLN A 236 -4.94 23.56 1.27
N TYR A 237 -5.24 23.46 2.56
CA TYR A 237 -4.40 22.76 3.53
C TYR A 237 -5.26 21.74 4.28
N GLY A 238 -4.81 20.49 4.35
CA GLY A 238 -5.58 19.45 5.01
C GLY A 238 -4.82 18.15 5.21
N THR A 239 -5.41 17.27 6.01
CA THR A 239 -4.87 15.93 6.25
C THR A 239 -4.87 15.12 4.95
N ASN A 240 -3.85 14.32 4.67
CA ASN A 240 -3.81 13.42 3.54
C ASN A 240 -3.27 12.05 4.00
N PHE A 241 -4.18 11.19 4.48
CA PHE A 241 -3.78 9.85 4.93
C PHE A 241 -3.23 8.96 3.81
N ALA A 242 -3.44 9.31 2.54
CA ALA A 242 -2.85 8.58 1.42
C ALA A 242 -1.32 8.71 1.36
N THR A 243 -0.71 9.65 2.08
CA THR A 243 0.75 9.72 2.23
C THR A 243 1.30 8.66 3.17
N ASN A 244 0.43 7.98 3.94
CA ASN A 244 0.76 6.79 4.72
C ASN A 244 -0.31 5.71 4.52
N PRO A 245 -0.27 4.96 3.40
CA PRO A 245 -1.27 3.94 3.06
C PRO A 245 -1.36 2.78 4.06
N TYR A 246 -0.36 2.64 4.93
CA TYR A 246 -0.32 1.61 5.97
C TYR A 246 -0.99 2.08 7.28
N LEU A 247 -1.38 3.36 7.38
CA LEU A 247 -2.15 3.87 8.50
C LEU A 247 -3.58 3.35 8.47
N ILE A 248 -4.02 2.76 9.57
CA ILE A 248 -5.43 2.45 9.78
C ILE A 248 -6.09 3.67 10.42
N THR A 249 -7.01 4.31 9.70
CA THR A 249 -7.63 5.59 10.11
C THR A 249 -8.86 5.42 10.99
N PHE A 250 -9.35 4.20 11.18
CA PHE A 250 -10.54 3.87 11.96
C PHE A 250 -10.15 3.08 13.22
N PRO A 251 -10.97 3.11 14.29
CA PRO A 251 -10.66 2.41 15.53
C PRO A 251 -10.62 0.90 15.30
N LEU A 252 -9.55 0.25 15.76
CA LEU A 252 -9.41 -1.20 15.77
C LEU A 252 -9.74 -1.71 17.16
N GLN A 253 -10.59 -2.73 17.23
CA GLN A 253 -10.91 -3.38 18.50
C GLN A 253 -9.72 -4.26 18.91
N ALA A 254 -9.33 -4.17 20.18
CA ALA A 254 -8.29 -5.00 20.77
C ALA A 254 -8.91 -6.19 21.52
N ALA A 255 -8.26 -7.35 21.43
CA ALA A 255 -8.59 -8.50 22.27
C ALA A 255 -7.63 -8.56 23.46
N SER A 256 -8.04 -9.16 24.58
CA SER A 256 -7.15 -9.43 25.71
C SER A 256 -7.39 -10.82 26.28
N GLY A 257 -6.33 -11.46 26.74
CA GLY A 257 -6.37 -12.77 27.37
C GLY A 257 -5.17 -12.98 28.31
N GLU A 258 -5.09 -14.15 28.91
CA GLU A 258 -4.00 -14.54 29.81
C GLU A 258 -3.51 -15.93 29.47
N ALA A 259 -2.19 -16.14 29.43
CA ALA A 259 -1.57 -17.44 29.24
C ALA A 259 -0.67 -17.76 30.44
N VAL A 260 -0.85 -18.92 31.07
CA VAL A 260 0.00 -19.33 32.21
C VAL A 260 1.30 -19.98 31.71
N LEU A 261 1.24 -20.71 30.60
CA LEU A 261 2.37 -21.39 29.98
C LEU A 261 2.67 -20.77 28.60
N PRO A 262 3.88 -20.98 28.04
CA PRO A 262 4.15 -20.67 26.64
C PRO A 262 3.08 -21.31 25.77
N SER A 263 2.46 -20.50 24.93
CA SER A 263 1.31 -20.91 24.14
C SER A 263 1.49 -20.44 22.70
N THR A 264 0.83 -21.08 21.76
CA THR A 264 0.67 -20.58 20.40
C THR A 264 -0.75 -20.07 20.23
N MET A 265 -0.89 -18.90 19.64
CA MET A 265 -2.16 -18.24 19.37
C MET A 265 -2.43 -18.23 17.87
N ASP A 266 -3.55 -18.83 17.51
CA ASP A 266 -4.09 -18.84 16.16
C ASP A 266 -5.27 -17.87 16.08
N ILE A 267 -5.16 -16.87 15.19
CA ILE A 267 -6.20 -15.86 14.98
C ILE A 267 -6.96 -16.21 13.70
N TYR A 268 -8.23 -16.57 13.84
CA TYR A 268 -9.14 -16.83 12.74
C TYR A 268 -10.04 -15.61 12.52
N LEU A 269 -10.06 -15.09 11.29
CA LEU A 269 -11.03 -14.09 10.85
C LEU A 269 -12.05 -14.78 9.95
N ASN A 270 -13.32 -14.77 10.33
CA ASN A 270 -14.40 -15.42 9.56
C ASN A 270 -14.10 -16.90 9.23
N ASN A 271 -13.46 -17.59 10.18
CA ASN A 271 -12.99 -18.99 10.14
C ASN A 271 -11.77 -19.25 9.24
N VAL A 272 -11.07 -18.20 8.79
CA VAL A 272 -9.80 -18.31 8.04
C VAL A 272 -8.65 -17.95 8.96
N LEU A 273 -7.64 -18.82 9.08
CA LEU A 273 -6.43 -18.53 9.86
C LEU A 273 -5.68 -17.36 9.20
N THR A 274 -5.61 -16.23 9.90
CA THR A 274 -4.97 -15.00 9.42
C THR A 274 -3.58 -14.79 10.00
N SER A 275 -3.35 -15.26 11.23
CA SER A 275 -2.09 -15.07 11.94
C SER A 275 -1.87 -16.20 12.94
N ARG A 276 -0.60 -16.58 13.14
CA ARG A 276 -0.14 -17.51 14.17
C ARG A 276 1.03 -16.88 14.91
N ARG A 277 0.98 -16.86 16.24
CA ARG A 277 2.00 -16.22 17.08
C ARG A 277 2.29 -17.02 18.33
N ASP A 278 3.53 -17.00 18.77
CA ASP A 278 3.88 -17.47 20.11
C ASP A 278 3.52 -16.40 21.14
N VAL A 279 2.83 -16.83 22.19
CA VAL A 279 2.38 -16.03 23.32
C VAL A 279 3.23 -16.43 24.53
N PRO A 280 4.08 -15.52 25.02
CA PRO A 280 4.79 -15.76 26.27
C PRO A 280 3.80 -15.80 27.46
N PRO A 281 4.17 -16.45 28.57
CA PRO A 281 3.38 -16.41 29.80
C PRO A 281 3.08 -14.97 30.26
N GLY A 282 1.87 -14.78 30.78
CA GLY A 282 1.35 -13.51 31.27
C GLY A 282 0.07 -13.05 30.59
N PRO A 283 -0.48 -11.90 31.02
CA PRO A 283 -1.53 -11.22 30.29
C PRO A 283 -1.00 -10.78 28.92
N PHE A 284 -1.85 -10.85 27.92
CA PHE A 284 -1.58 -10.34 26.58
C PHE A 284 -2.77 -9.56 26.04
N SER A 285 -2.49 -8.57 25.20
CA SER A 285 -3.48 -7.86 24.41
C SER A 285 -3.09 -7.91 22.94
N ILE A 286 -4.07 -8.18 22.09
CA ILE A 286 -3.93 -8.25 20.65
C ILE A 286 -4.44 -6.93 20.09
N THR A 287 -3.55 -6.20 19.45
CA THR A 287 -3.83 -4.95 18.76
C THR A 287 -3.85 -5.19 17.25
N ASP A 288 -4.56 -4.31 16.55
CA ASP A 288 -4.61 -4.23 15.09
C ASP A 288 -5.06 -5.51 14.37
N LEU A 289 -6.20 -6.09 14.77
CA LEU A 289 -6.80 -7.22 14.07
C LEU A 289 -7.18 -6.82 12.62
N PRO A 290 -6.69 -7.52 11.57
CA PRO A 290 -7.07 -7.22 10.20
C PRO A 290 -8.54 -7.52 10.04
N ALA A 291 -9.38 -6.49 9.98
CA ALA A 291 -10.80 -6.69 9.85
C ALA A 291 -11.36 -5.89 8.67
N GLN A 292 -12.15 -6.59 7.87
CA GLN A 292 -12.80 -6.04 6.69
C GLN A 292 -13.89 -5.07 7.14
N THR A 293 -14.30 -4.12 6.30
CA THR A 293 -15.42 -3.23 6.63
C THR A 293 -16.69 -4.03 6.91
N GLY A 294 -17.34 -3.78 8.06
CA GLY A 294 -18.55 -4.46 8.55
C GLY A 294 -18.30 -5.34 9.78
N LEU A 295 -19.29 -6.18 10.09
CA LEU A 295 -19.25 -7.19 11.16
C LEU A 295 -18.38 -8.36 10.73
N ASN A 296 -17.35 -8.63 11.51
CA ASN A 296 -16.45 -9.76 11.37
C ASN A 296 -16.49 -10.58 12.66
N ASN A 297 -16.34 -11.90 12.53
CA ASN A 297 -16.11 -12.75 13.69
C ASN A 297 -14.62 -13.08 13.80
N VAL A 298 -13.99 -12.65 14.88
CA VAL A 298 -12.61 -13.03 15.21
C VAL A 298 -12.66 -14.14 16.23
N GLN A 299 -12.05 -15.29 15.92
CA GLN A 299 -11.83 -16.37 16.87
C GLN A 299 -10.35 -16.45 17.17
N VAL A 300 -9.98 -16.24 18.44
CA VAL A 300 -8.62 -16.39 18.94
C VAL A 300 -8.55 -17.73 19.66
N VAL A 301 -7.70 -18.62 19.17
CA VAL A 301 -7.45 -19.93 19.78
C VAL A 301 -6.06 -19.92 20.38
N VAL A 302 -5.98 -19.93 21.71
CA VAL A 302 -4.71 -20.02 22.44
C VAL A 302 -4.51 -21.47 22.82
N ARG A 303 -3.45 -22.09 22.31
CA ARG A 303 -3.09 -23.47 22.58
C ARG A 303 -1.81 -23.51 23.39
N ASP A 304 -1.86 -24.10 24.59
CA ASP A 304 -0.67 -24.28 25.40
C ASP A 304 0.21 -25.46 24.93
N ILE A 305 1.41 -25.58 25.49
CA ILE A 305 2.33 -26.72 25.23
C ILE A 305 1.72 -28.10 25.53
N LEU A 306 0.66 -28.18 26.33
CA LEU A 306 -0.04 -29.43 26.66
C LEU A 306 -1.18 -29.73 25.67
N GLY A 307 -1.38 -28.87 24.66
CA GLY A 307 -2.43 -29.02 23.65
C GLY A 307 -3.82 -28.59 24.13
N ARG A 308 -3.94 -27.95 25.30
CA ARG A 308 -5.22 -27.42 25.77
C ARG A 308 -5.52 -26.12 25.03
N GLU A 309 -6.74 -26.00 24.53
CA GLU A 309 -7.20 -24.85 23.77
C GLU A 309 -8.14 -23.97 24.59
N GLN A 310 -7.90 -22.66 24.55
CA GLN A 310 -8.82 -21.63 25.00
C GLN A 310 -9.31 -20.85 23.80
N LEU A 311 -10.62 -20.85 23.59
CA LEU A 311 -11.26 -20.21 22.44
C LEU A 311 -11.97 -18.94 22.87
N TYR A 312 -11.58 -17.81 22.29
CA TYR A 312 -12.21 -16.51 22.48
C TYR A 312 -12.86 -16.08 21.16
N SER A 313 -14.18 -15.93 21.11
CA SER A 313 -14.88 -15.38 19.94
C SER A 313 -15.26 -13.93 20.23
N LEU A 314 -14.74 -13.01 19.42
CA LEU A 314 -14.98 -11.57 19.51
C LEU A 314 -15.64 -11.10 18.21
N PRO A 315 -16.95 -10.82 18.21
CA PRO A 315 -17.57 -10.09 17.12
C PRO A 315 -17.04 -8.65 17.11
N ILE A 316 -16.53 -8.19 15.97
CA ILE A 316 -16.01 -6.82 15.80
C ILE A 316 -16.68 -6.17 14.59
N TYR A 317 -17.03 -4.89 14.71
CA TYR A 317 -17.61 -4.10 13.62
C TYR A 317 -16.67 -2.95 13.25
N ASN A 318 -16.20 -2.91 12.01
CA ASN A 318 -15.32 -1.86 11.51
C ASN A 318 -16.04 -0.99 10.48
N SER A 319 -15.96 0.34 10.60
CA SER A 319 -16.45 1.25 9.56
C SER A 319 -15.46 2.37 9.23
N PRO A 320 -15.25 2.69 7.93
CA PRO A 320 -14.47 3.87 7.52
C PRO A 320 -15.17 5.20 7.87
N THR A 321 -16.42 5.18 8.33
CA THR A 321 -17.14 6.38 8.79
C THR A 321 -16.73 6.85 10.18
N LEU A 322 -15.89 6.11 10.89
CA LEU A 322 -15.27 6.49 12.16
C LEU A 322 -13.79 6.83 11.97
N LEU A 323 -13.25 7.70 12.83
CA LEU A 323 -11.82 7.96 12.95
C LEU A 323 -11.30 7.33 14.23
N ALA A 324 -10.07 6.80 14.18
CA ALA A 324 -9.36 6.31 15.34
C ALA A 324 -9.21 7.42 16.39
N PRO A 325 -9.21 7.11 17.71
CA PRO A 325 -9.12 8.11 18.75
C PRO A 325 -7.87 8.99 18.60
N GLY A 326 -8.04 10.30 18.69
CA GLY A 326 -6.97 11.28 18.56
C GLY A 326 -6.55 11.59 17.13
N LEU A 327 -7.11 10.92 16.11
CA LEU A 327 -6.84 11.21 14.70
C LEU A 327 -7.73 12.36 14.20
N ASP A 328 -7.11 13.32 13.51
CA ASP A 328 -7.76 14.51 12.95
C ASP A 328 -7.79 14.45 11.41
N ASP A 329 -8.98 14.50 10.83
CA ASP A 329 -9.23 14.65 9.38
C ASP A 329 -9.81 16.04 9.12
N PHE A 330 -8.98 16.95 8.60
CA PHE A 330 -9.38 18.32 8.35
C PHE A 330 -9.04 18.79 6.92
N SER A 331 -9.75 19.81 6.46
CA SER A 331 -9.48 20.53 5.23
C SER A 331 -9.94 21.97 5.36
N TYR A 332 -9.00 22.89 5.17
CA TYR A 332 -9.21 24.33 5.17
C TYR A 332 -8.92 24.87 3.77
N ASN A 333 -9.87 25.60 3.22
CA ASN A 333 -9.86 26.06 1.84
C ASN A 333 -10.15 27.56 1.80
N LEU A 334 -9.42 28.30 0.98
CA LEU A 334 -9.62 29.72 0.73
C LEU A 334 -9.35 30.01 -0.75
N GLY A 335 -10.27 30.65 -1.44
CA GLY A 335 -10.07 30.98 -2.86
C GLY A 335 -11.32 31.52 -3.53
N PHE A 336 -11.46 31.24 -4.82
CA PHE A 336 -12.59 31.69 -5.64
C PHE A 336 -13.21 30.49 -6.36
N VAL A 337 -14.54 30.42 -6.33
CA VAL A 337 -15.30 29.35 -7.00
C VAL A 337 -14.97 29.36 -8.49
N ARG A 338 -14.60 28.19 -9.01
CA ARG A 338 -14.34 27.98 -10.43
C ARG A 338 -15.67 27.75 -11.13
N GLU A 339 -16.11 28.72 -11.92
CA GLU A 339 -17.34 28.65 -12.69
C GLU A 339 -17.05 28.16 -14.11
N ASN A 340 -18.07 27.64 -14.80
CA ASN A 340 -17.99 27.24 -16.21
C ASN A 340 -16.79 26.33 -16.56
N TYR A 341 -16.44 25.42 -15.63
CA TYR A 341 -15.38 24.42 -15.85
C TYR A 341 -15.74 23.53 -17.04
N GLY A 342 -14.84 23.40 -18.01
CA GLY A 342 -15.13 22.70 -19.27
C GLY A 342 -15.67 23.62 -20.39
N ILE A 343 -15.90 24.90 -20.10
CA ILE A 343 -16.42 25.89 -21.05
C ILE A 343 -15.47 27.10 -21.18
N ALA A 344 -14.96 27.63 -20.07
CA ALA A 344 -14.07 28.80 -20.06
C ALA A 344 -12.78 28.58 -19.26
N SER A 345 -11.63 29.04 -19.77
CA SER A 345 -10.30 28.73 -19.21
C SER A 345 -10.00 29.33 -17.84
N ASN A 346 -10.49 30.52 -17.49
CA ASN A 346 -10.11 31.23 -16.24
C ASN A 346 -11.28 32.00 -15.60
N ASP A 347 -12.49 31.51 -15.76
CA ASP A 347 -13.68 32.01 -15.07
C ASP A 347 -13.67 31.65 -13.56
N TYR A 348 -13.31 32.63 -12.73
CA TYR A 348 -13.34 32.56 -11.27
C TYR A 348 -14.33 33.61 -10.75
N GLY A 349 -15.37 33.13 -10.08
CA GLY A 349 -16.45 33.97 -9.58
C GLY A 349 -16.25 34.34 -8.12
N ARG A 350 -17.21 33.94 -7.29
CA ARG A 350 -17.32 34.34 -5.88
C ARG A 350 -16.18 33.83 -5.02
N TRP A 351 -15.75 34.64 -4.05
CA TRP A 351 -14.80 34.19 -3.05
C TRP A 351 -15.43 33.12 -2.14
N LEU A 352 -14.59 32.25 -1.62
CA LEU A 352 -14.94 31.02 -0.91
C LEU A 352 -13.97 30.83 0.25
N ALA A 353 -14.50 30.54 1.43
CA ALA A 353 -13.74 30.01 2.55
C ALA A 353 -14.49 28.82 3.14
N THR A 354 -13.83 27.67 3.26
CA THR A 354 -14.43 26.49 3.92
C THR A 354 -13.48 25.87 4.92
N ALA A 355 -14.02 25.38 6.01
CA ALA A 355 -13.28 24.65 7.02
C ALA A 355 -14.08 23.43 7.46
N ARG A 356 -13.51 22.26 7.21
CA ARG A 356 -14.03 20.98 7.74
C ARG A 356 -13.01 20.42 8.70
N HIS A 357 -13.46 19.98 9.87
CA HIS A 357 -12.63 19.35 10.87
C HIS A 357 -13.38 18.20 11.52
N ARG A 358 -12.85 16.98 11.38
CA ARG A 358 -13.40 15.76 11.97
C ARG A 358 -12.35 15.13 12.87
N ARG A 359 -12.77 14.65 14.04
CA ARG A 359 -11.86 14.09 15.05
C ARG A 359 -12.44 12.82 15.66
N GLY A 360 -11.64 11.77 15.70
CA GLY A 360 -11.94 10.56 16.48
C GLY A 360 -11.81 10.88 17.98
N LEU A 361 -12.92 10.88 18.70
CA LEU A 361 -12.94 11.24 20.13
C LEU A 361 -12.84 10.00 21.02
N THR A 362 -13.48 8.90 20.61
CA THR A 362 -13.40 7.58 21.25
C THR A 362 -13.42 6.49 20.16
N ASP A 363 -13.26 5.22 20.54
CA ASP A 363 -13.30 4.08 19.60
C ASP A 363 -14.68 3.87 18.94
N TYR A 364 -15.70 4.58 19.38
CA TYR A 364 -17.07 4.46 18.89
C TYR A 364 -17.69 5.81 18.51
N PHE A 365 -16.99 6.93 18.71
CA PHE A 365 -17.54 8.27 18.49
C PHE A 365 -16.55 9.17 17.75
N THR A 366 -17.01 9.72 16.62
CA THR A 366 -16.29 10.71 15.82
C THR A 366 -17.16 11.95 15.63
N GLY A 367 -16.63 13.11 15.98
CA GLY A 367 -17.30 14.40 15.79
C GLY A 367 -16.80 15.12 14.54
N GLU A 368 -17.67 15.90 13.90
CA GLU A 368 -17.34 16.75 12.76
C GLU A 368 -17.91 18.16 12.96
N LEU A 369 -17.13 19.17 12.60
CA LEU A 369 -17.53 20.56 12.43
C LEU A 369 -17.26 20.98 10.98
N SER A 370 -18.22 21.64 10.37
CA SER A 370 -18.10 22.16 9.00
C SER A 370 -18.59 23.60 8.92
N LEU A 371 -17.79 24.46 8.30
CA LEU A 371 -18.07 25.87 8.04
C LEU A 371 -17.86 26.14 6.56
N GLU A 372 -18.81 26.82 5.93
CA GLU A 372 -18.76 27.22 4.52
C GLU A 372 -19.20 28.68 4.41
N VAL A 373 -18.38 29.52 3.79
CA VAL A 373 -18.71 30.92 3.52
C VAL A 373 -18.42 31.22 2.06
N VAL A 374 -19.42 31.73 1.35
CA VAL A 374 -19.32 32.17 -0.03
C VAL A 374 -20.08 33.47 -0.19
N GLU A 375 -19.35 34.56 -0.42
CA GLU A 375 -19.92 35.89 -0.60
C GLU A 375 -20.86 36.30 0.56
N ASP A 376 -22.17 36.24 0.35
CA ASP A 376 -23.28 36.60 1.25
C ASP A 376 -23.94 35.38 1.92
N GLN A 377 -23.44 34.18 1.65
CA GLN A 377 -23.93 32.93 2.22
C GLN A 377 -22.95 32.41 3.27
N ALA A 378 -23.46 32.08 4.45
CA ALA A 378 -22.72 31.36 5.48
C ALA A 378 -23.50 30.12 5.92
N THR A 379 -22.82 28.97 5.97
CA THR A 379 -23.39 27.71 6.44
C THR A 379 -22.46 27.11 7.50
N ALA A 380 -23.05 26.71 8.63
CA ALA A 380 -22.36 26.02 9.70
C ALA A 380 -23.09 24.73 10.02
N GLY A 381 -22.34 23.64 10.20
CA GLY A 381 -22.91 22.34 10.51
C GLY A 381 -22.06 21.53 11.45
N VAL A 382 -22.73 20.66 12.21
CA VAL A 382 -22.13 19.67 13.08
C VAL A 382 -22.59 18.28 12.67
N GLY A 383 -21.65 17.34 12.71
CA GLY A 383 -21.88 15.94 12.39
C GLY A 383 -21.33 15.03 13.46
N ALA A 384 -21.92 13.85 13.58
CA ALA A 384 -21.44 12.80 14.46
C ALA A 384 -21.59 11.44 13.78
N ALA A 385 -20.61 10.57 13.98
CA ALA A 385 -20.71 9.15 13.70
C ALA A 385 -20.55 8.38 15.01
N LEU A 386 -21.54 7.53 15.30
CA LEU A 386 -21.64 6.74 16.53
C LEU A 386 -21.78 5.26 16.18
N GLN A 387 -20.83 4.44 16.66
CA GLN A 387 -20.95 2.99 16.59
C GLN A 387 -21.88 2.47 17.68
N LEU A 388 -22.98 1.82 17.28
CA LEU A 388 -23.96 1.24 18.18
C LEU A 388 -23.64 -0.24 18.45
N GLY A 389 -22.50 -0.50 19.08
CA GLY A 389 -22.00 -1.88 19.29
C GLY A 389 -21.87 -2.65 17.98
N GLU A 390 -22.53 -3.80 17.89
CA GLU A 390 -22.58 -4.66 16.68
C GLU A 390 -23.76 -4.35 15.74
N PHE A 391 -24.65 -3.44 16.13
CA PHE A 391 -25.85 -3.14 15.35
C PHE A 391 -25.53 -2.36 14.07
N GLY A 392 -24.48 -1.55 14.07
CA GLY A 392 -24.09 -0.72 12.92
C GLY A 392 -23.55 0.63 13.36
N VAL A 393 -23.40 1.54 12.39
CA VAL A 393 -22.99 2.93 12.65
C VAL A 393 -24.14 3.86 12.31
N LEU A 394 -24.47 4.73 13.27
CA LEU A 394 -25.41 5.82 13.12
C LEU A 394 -24.65 7.12 12.90
N GLY A 395 -24.86 7.74 11.75
CA GLY A 395 -24.47 9.10 11.45
C GLY A 395 -25.63 10.06 11.69
N ALA A 396 -25.37 11.19 12.34
CA ALA A 396 -26.33 12.27 12.50
C ALA A 396 -25.68 13.61 12.16
N GLN A 397 -26.46 14.51 11.56
CA GLN A 397 -25.98 15.81 11.13
C GLN A 397 -27.05 16.89 11.30
N LEU A 398 -26.61 18.08 11.66
CA LEU A 398 -27.40 19.30 11.73
C LEU A 398 -26.62 20.43 11.09
N ALA A 399 -27.25 21.23 10.25
CA ALA A 399 -26.65 22.41 9.66
C ALA A 399 -27.64 23.56 9.65
N ALA A 400 -27.12 24.77 9.79
CA ALA A 400 -27.83 26.02 9.64
C ALA A 400 -27.11 26.90 8.62
N SER A 401 -27.88 27.60 7.81
CA SER A 401 -27.37 28.54 6.82
C SER A 401 -28.07 29.87 6.94
N GLU A 402 -27.37 30.93 6.59
CA GLU A 402 -27.93 32.25 6.33
C GLU A 402 -27.51 32.69 4.93
N ARG A 403 -28.46 33.20 4.15
CA ARG A 403 -28.22 33.82 2.85
C ARG A 403 -29.20 34.95 2.65
N ASP A 404 -28.72 36.15 2.33
CA ASP A 404 -29.56 37.34 2.12
C ASP A 404 -30.52 37.63 3.30
N GLY A 405 -30.09 37.35 4.53
CA GLY A 405 -30.91 37.48 5.74
C GLY A 405 -32.00 36.42 5.91
N GLN A 406 -32.06 35.40 5.04
CA GLN A 406 -32.94 34.24 5.19
C GLN A 406 -32.18 33.10 5.87
N ALA A 407 -32.75 32.60 6.97
CA ALA A 407 -32.20 31.47 7.70
C ALA A 407 -32.81 30.15 7.20
N GLY A 408 -31.96 29.13 7.06
CA GLY A 408 -32.37 27.78 6.74
C GLY A 408 -31.69 26.75 7.63
N GLY A 409 -32.36 25.63 7.85
CA GLY A 409 -31.83 24.45 8.54
C GLY A 409 -31.85 23.20 7.68
N LEU A 410 -30.96 22.27 8.01
CA LEU A 410 -30.90 20.91 7.49
C LEU A 410 -30.67 19.94 8.64
N ALA A 411 -31.34 18.80 8.57
CA ALA A 411 -31.11 17.65 9.44
C ALA A 411 -30.95 16.39 8.60
N GLY A 412 -30.09 15.48 9.04
CA GLY A 412 -29.93 14.20 8.37
C GLY A 412 -29.50 13.09 9.31
N LEU A 413 -29.87 11.88 8.91
CA LEU A 413 -29.55 10.63 9.58
C LEU A 413 -29.08 9.62 8.53
N VAL A 414 -28.02 8.91 8.85
CA VAL A 414 -27.50 7.79 8.05
C VAL A 414 -27.32 6.61 8.97
N PHE A 415 -27.75 5.44 8.54
CA PHE A 415 -27.48 4.20 9.25
C PHE A 415 -26.88 3.20 8.28
N GLU A 416 -25.81 2.53 8.71
CA GLU A 416 -25.19 1.45 7.95
C GLU A 416 -24.95 0.23 8.83
N ARG A 417 -25.31 -0.94 8.31
CA ARG A 417 -24.94 -2.22 8.87
C ARG A 417 -24.45 -3.14 7.76
N ARG A 418 -23.22 -3.63 7.90
CA ARG A 418 -22.66 -4.66 7.02
C ARG A 418 -22.27 -5.88 7.84
N THR A 419 -22.59 -7.07 7.34
CA THR A 419 -22.18 -8.37 7.89
C THR A 419 -21.61 -9.23 6.77
N ARG A 420 -21.15 -10.45 7.07
CA ARG A 420 -20.54 -11.36 6.08
C ARG A 420 -21.40 -11.61 4.83
N GLY A 421 -22.72 -11.72 4.99
CA GLY A 421 -23.62 -12.02 3.88
C GLY A 421 -24.81 -11.08 3.76
N LEU A 422 -25.08 -10.22 4.74
CA LEU A 422 -26.17 -9.24 4.71
C LEU A 422 -25.60 -7.83 4.89
N SER A 423 -25.99 -6.91 4.03
CA SER A 423 -25.76 -5.48 4.18
C SER A 423 -27.09 -4.75 4.11
N PHE A 424 -27.28 -3.74 4.94
CA PHE A 424 -28.36 -2.81 4.75
C PHE A 424 -27.98 -1.42 5.25
N GLY A 425 -28.59 -0.41 4.65
CA GLY A 425 -28.33 0.97 4.98
C GLY A 425 -29.55 1.82 4.71
N GLY A 426 -29.56 3.00 5.32
CA GLY A 426 -30.60 3.99 5.15
C GLY A 426 -30.05 5.39 5.28
N VAL A 427 -30.57 6.31 4.49
CA VAL A 427 -30.30 7.74 4.59
C VAL A 427 -31.62 8.48 4.59
N LEU A 428 -31.72 9.49 5.44
CA LEU A 428 -32.80 10.46 5.47
C LEU A 428 -32.20 11.84 5.66
N GLN A 429 -32.58 12.77 4.80
CA GLN A 429 -32.17 14.17 4.89
C GLN A 429 -33.40 15.04 4.68
N MET A 430 -33.53 16.09 5.48
CA MET A 430 -34.61 17.07 5.38
C MET A 430 -33.99 18.46 5.44
N ALA A 431 -34.48 19.35 4.60
CA ALA A 431 -34.04 20.74 4.59
C ALA A 431 -35.23 21.68 4.64
N SER A 432 -35.05 22.83 5.27
CA SER A 432 -35.94 23.98 5.14
C SER A 432 -35.85 24.60 3.74
N ARG A 433 -36.74 25.55 3.43
CA ARG A 433 -36.78 26.17 2.10
C ARG A 433 -35.52 26.95 1.80
N ASP A 434 -35.10 27.78 2.73
CA ASP A 434 -34.03 28.75 2.55
C ASP A 434 -32.67 28.19 2.99
N PHE A 435 -32.56 26.86 3.13
CA PHE A 435 -31.28 26.23 3.39
C PHE A 435 -30.37 26.37 2.17
N ALA A 436 -29.25 27.04 2.37
CA ALA A 436 -28.27 27.34 1.35
C ALA A 436 -27.06 26.40 1.49
N GLN A 437 -26.68 25.75 0.39
CA GLN A 437 -25.55 24.83 0.31
C GLN A 437 -24.55 25.34 -0.71
N LEU A 438 -23.26 25.14 -0.43
CA LEU A 438 -22.20 25.39 -1.40
C LEU A 438 -22.46 24.56 -2.69
N GLY A 439 -22.28 25.18 -3.86
CA GLY A 439 -22.43 24.50 -5.17
C GLY A 439 -23.88 24.31 -5.65
N VAL A 440 -24.88 24.83 -4.94
CA VAL A 440 -26.26 25.01 -5.45
C VAL A 440 -26.37 26.42 -6.05
N ASN A 441 -27.01 26.55 -7.22
CA ASN A 441 -27.24 27.86 -7.81
C ASN A 441 -28.14 28.71 -6.90
N ARG A 442 -28.03 30.04 -6.97
CA ARG A 442 -28.85 30.94 -6.14
C ARG A 442 -30.35 30.74 -6.33
N GLU A 443 -30.76 30.42 -7.55
CA GLU A 443 -32.16 30.23 -7.94
C GLU A 443 -32.72 28.86 -7.54
N ASP A 444 -31.84 27.90 -7.22
CA ASP A 444 -32.23 26.55 -6.83
C ASP A 444 -32.41 26.45 -5.32
N PHE A 445 -33.46 25.72 -4.91
CA PHE A 445 -33.72 25.43 -3.50
C PHE A 445 -33.28 24.02 -3.12
N ALA A 446 -32.78 23.86 -1.89
CA ALA A 446 -32.58 22.54 -1.32
C ALA A 446 -33.91 21.74 -1.33
N PRO A 447 -33.88 20.46 -1.72
CA PRO A 447 -35.07 19.60 -1.71
C PRO A 447 -35.70 19.54 -0.33
N LYS A 448 -37.02 19.28 -0.26
CA LYS A 448 -37.74 19.16 1.01
C LYS A 448 -37.17 18.02 1.84
N TRP A 449 -37.00 16.86 1.19
CA TRP A 449 -36.39 15.70 1.78
C TRP A 449 -35.79 14.80 0.69
N ARG A 450 -34.80 14.01 1.11
CA ARG A 450 -34.19 12.90 0.38
C ARG A 450 -34.16 11.70 1.30
N ALA A 451 -34.53 10.54 0.77
CA ALA A 451 -34.43 9.28 1.50
C ALA A 451 -33.92 8.18 0.59
N GLY A 452 -33.22 7.23 1.18
CA GLY A 452 -32.78 6.04 0.47
C GLY A 452 -32.61 4.89 1.44
N ALA A 453 -32.77 3.67 0.93
CA ALA A 453 -32.55 2.45 1.67
C ALA A 453 -31.96 1.40 0.74
N ASN A 454 -31.03 0.61 1.24
CA ASN A 454 -30.46 -0.51 0.50
C ASN A 454 -30.45 -1.77 1.36
N VAL A 455 -30.66 -2.91 0.74
CA VAL A 455 -30.52 -4.24 1.34
C VAL A 455 -29.81 -5.13 0.33
N GLY A 456 -28.70 -5.75 0.73
CA GLY A 456 -27.93 -6.65 -0.09
C GLY A 456 -27.66 -7.95 0.64
N TYR A 457 -27.89 -9.06 -0.02
CA TYR A 457 -27.48 -10.40 0.40
C TYR A 457 -26.39 -10.91 -0.53
N SER A 458 -25.33 -11.52 0.00
CA SER A 458 -24.24 -12.05 -0.81
C SER A 458 -23.77 -13.38 -0.24
N ASP A 459 -23.85 -14.42 -1.05
CA ASP A 459 -23.36 -15.75 -0.72
C ASP A 459 -22.52 -16.32 -1.87
N THR A 460 -21.51 -17.11 -1.50
CA THR A 460 -20.57 -17.71 -2.45
C THR A 460 -21.19 -18.75 -3.37
N ARG A 461 -22.33 -19.37 -3.00
CA ARG A 461 -23.01 -20.39 -3.81
C ARG A 461 -24.23 -19.84 -4.52
N LEU A 462 -25.02 -19.02 -3.82
CA LEU A 462 -26.27 -18.47 -4.34
C LEU A 462 -26.07 -17.18 -5.15
N GLY A 463 -24.90 -16.55 -5.07
CA GLY A 463 -24.62 -15.25 -5.69
C GLY A 463 -24.98 -14.07 -4.80
N SER A 464 -25.01 -12.88 -5.39
CA SER A 464 -25.33 -11.62 -4.73
C SER A 464 -26.69 -11.10 -5.20
N LEU A 465 -27.60 -10.82 -4.28
CA LEU A 465 -28.86 -10.12 -4.51
C LEU A 465 -28.80 -8.75 -3.82
N GLY A 466 -29.27 -7.70 -4.47
CA GLY A 466 -29.31 -6.35 -3.92
C GLY A 466 -30.60 -5.64 -4.31
N VAL A 467 -31.17 -4.87 -3.40
CA VAL A 467 -32.29 -3.97 -3.64
C VAL A 467 -31.94 -2.61 -3.07
N THR A 468 -32.11 -1.56 -3.86
CA THR A 468 -31.91 -0.17 -3.47
C THR A 468 -33.17 0.62 -3.81
N TRP A 469 -33.64 1.42 -2.87
CA TRP A 469 -34.72 2.38 -3.02
C TRP A 469 -34.16 3.78 -2.78
N ALA A 470 -34.51 4.72 -3.65
CA ALA A 470 -34.16 6.12 -3.50
C ALA A 470 -35.37 6.97 -3.84
N ALA A 471 -35.62 8.00 -3.02
CA ALA A 471 -36.69 8.94 -3.22
C ALA A 471 -36.26 10.36 -2.84
N GLU A 472 -36.73 11.33 -3.61
CA GLU A 472 -36.47 12.74 -3.38
C GLU A 472 -37.73 13.55 -3.68
N GLN A 473 -37.98 14.55 -2.84
CA GLN A 473 -39.00 15.55 -3.09
C GLN A 473 -38.32 16.90 -3.34
N PRO A 474 -38.06 17.25 -4.60
CA PRO A 474 -37.69 18.60 -4.98
C PRO A 474 -38.78 19.60 -4.58
N ARG A 475 -38.43 20.88 -4.52
CA ARG A 475 -39.40 21.94 -4.21
C ARG A 475 -40.21 22.40 -5.41
N THR A 476 -39.55 22.46 -6.55
CA THR A 476 -40.09 22.99 -7.82
C THR A 476 -40.52 21.87 -8.77
N LEU A 477 -39.86 20.71 -8.70
CA LEU A 477 -40.13 19.56 -9.55
C LEU A 477 -41.01 18.52 -8.83
N GLU A 478 -41.56 17.59 -9.61
CA GLU A 478 -42.30 16.44 -9.10
C GLU A 478 -41.41 15.50 -8.27
N ARG A 479 -42.06 14.68 -7.44
CA ARG A 479 -41.38 13.63 -6.67
C ARG A 479 -40.69 12.67 -7.62
N SER A 480 -39.44 12.32 -7.32
CA SER A 480 -38.71 11.25 -8.01
C SER A 480 -38.50 10.09 -7.06
N GLU A 481 -38.77 8.88 -7.53
CA GLU A 481 -38.64 7.66 -6.75
C GLU A 481 -38.25 6.50 -7.67
N VAL A 482 -37.19 5.80 -7.29
CA VAL A 482 -36.62 4.71 -8.09
C VAL A 482 -36.31 3.52 -7.18
N VAL A 483 -36.62 2.33 -7.68
CA VAL A 483 -36.22 1.06 -7.09
C VAL A 483 -35.33 0.31 -8.07
N THR A 484 -34.17 -0.15 -7.59
CA THR A 484 -33.25 -0.98 -8.37
C THR A 484 -33.04 -2.30 -7.65
N ALA A 485 -33.27 -3.40 -8.36
CA ALA A 485 -32.95 -4.76 -7.92
C ALA A 485 -31.84 -5.33 -8.81
N SER A 486 -30.80 -5.90 -8.20
CA SER A 486 -29.68 -6.51 -8.90
C SER A 486 -29.44 -7.93 -8.41
N TYR A 487 -29.18 -8.86 -9.32
CA TYR A 487 -28.78 -10.22 -9.00
C TYR A 487 -27.56 -10.61 -9.81
N SER A 488 -26.54 -11.19 -9.19
CA SER A 488 -25.36 -11.66 -9.90
C SER A 488 -24.84 -12.98 -9.34
N THR A 489 -24.41 -13.88 -10.21
CA THR A 489 -23.93 -15.19 -9.79
C THR A 489 -22.92 -15.78 -10.78
N SER A 490 -22.01 -16.61 -10.28
CA SER A 490 -21.15 -17.43 -11.14
C SER A 490 -21.90 -18.69 -11.57
N MET A 491 -22.08 -18.87 -12.88
CA MET A 491 -22.67 -20.07 -13.46
C MET A 491 -21.56 -21.10 -13.72
N GLY A 492 -21.29 -21.96 -12.74
CA GLY A 492 -20.16 -22.88 -12.79
C GLY A 492 -18.81 -22.16 -12.70
N LYS A 493 -17.76 -22.68 -13.34
CA LYS A 493 -16.40 -22.10 -13.32
C LYS A 493 -16.08 -21.17 -14.49
N GLN A 494 -16.98 -21.08 -15.47
CA GLN A 494 -16.68 -20.55 -16.81
C GLN A 494 -17.64 -19.44 -17.26
N ALA A 495 -18.63 -19.08 -16.45
CA ALA A 495 -19.64 -18.11 -16.82
C ALA A 495 -20.04 -17.24 -15.63
N TYR A 496 -20.35 -15.98 -15.91
CA TYR A 496 -20.88 -15.02 -14.95
C TYR A 496 -22.19 -14.45 -15.48
N PHE A 497 -23.22 -14.43 -14.63
CA PHE A 497 -24.52 -13.85 -14.93
C PHE A 497 -24.78 -12.63 -14.07
N ASN A 498 -25.30 -11.59 -14.69
CA ASN A 498 -25.75 -10.37 -14.02
C ASN A 498 -27.12 -9.95 -14.56
N LEU A 499 -28.02 -9.59 -13.65
CA LEU A 499 -29.34 -9.05 -13.91
C LEU A 499 -29.52 -7.77 -13.09
N SER A 500 -29.98 -6.71 -13.72
CA SER A 500 -30.35 -5.45 -13.08
C SER A 500 -31.72 -5.02 -13.58
N VAL A 501 -32.62 -4.72 -12.64
CA VAL A 501 -33.97 -4.24 -12.89
C VAL A 501 -34.12 -2.90 -12.20
N MET A 502 -34.44 -1.86 -12.94
CA MET A 502 -34.69 -0.52 -12.42
C MET A 502 -36.12 -0.11 -12.75
N GLN A 503 -36.84 0.40 -11.77
CA GLN A 503 -38.20 0.88 -11.92
C GLN A 503 -38.29 2.30 -11.37
N ALA A 504 -38.63 3.26 -12.23
CA ALA A 504 -39.11 4.57 -11.79
C ALA A 504 -40.57 4.45 -11.34
N LEU A 505 -40.87 4.89 -10.12
CA LEU A 505 -42.18 4.77 -9.48
C LEU A 505 -43.06 6.03 -9.62
N THR A 506 -42.43 7.20 -9.80
CA THR A 506 -43.09 8.50 -9.91
C THR A 506 -42.55 9.30 -11.10
N HIS A 507 -43.45 9.98 -11.83
CA HIS A 507 -43.24 10.61 -13.15
C HIS A 507 -42.79 9.61 -14.23
N GLU A 508 -43.53 9.53 -15.35
CA GLU A 508 -43.26 8.61 -16.49
C GLU A 508 -42.75 7.22 -16.08
N ARG A 509 -43.60 6.42 -15.41
CA ARG A 509 -43.25 5.08 -14.92
C ARG A 509 -42.55 4.26 -15.99
N GLU A 510 -41.26 4.06 -15.79
CA GLU A 510 -40.41 3.34 -16.73
C GLU A 510 -39.75 2.15 -16.04
N LEU A 511 -39.79 1.01 -16.72
CA LEU A 511 -39.08 -0.21 -16.37
C LEU A 511 -37.86 -0.33 -17.28
N SER A 512 -36.68 -0.47 -16.69
CA SER A 512 -35.45 -0.83 -17.39
C SER A 512 -34.92 -2.16 -16.87
N VAL A 513 -34.63 -3.10 -17.77
CA VAL A 513 -34.06 -4.40 -17.44
C VAL A 513 -32.78 -4.60 -18.23
N PHE A 514 -31.72 -5.01 -17.56
CA PHE A 514 -30.46 -5.38 -18.17
C PHE A 514 -30.04 -6.76 -17.68
N ALA A 515 -29.83 -7.70 -18.59
CA ALA A 515 -29.31 -9.02 -18.27
C ALA A 515 -28.08 -9.31 -19.12
N THR A 516 -27.03 -9.90 -18.55
CA THR A 516 -25.85 -10.31 -19.30
C THR A 516 -25.26 -11.61 -18.78
N VAL A 517 -24.83 -12.45 -19.71
CA VAL A 517 -24.00 -13.63 -19.47
C VAL A 517 -22.64 -13.35 -20.10
N THR A 518 -21.58 -13.44 -19.30
CA THR A 518 -20.19 -13.28 -19.74
C THR A 518 -19.42 -14.60 -19.57
N LEU A 519 -18.75 -15.02 -20.63
CA LEU A 519 -17.96 -16.25 -20.75
C LEU A 519 -16.49 -15.87 -21.01
N PRO A 520 -15.61 -15.90 -19.99
CA PRO A 520 -14.17 -15.85 -20.24
C PRO A 520 -13.70 -17.08 -21.01
N PHE A 521 -12.87 -16.87 -22.04
CA PHE A 521 -12.21 -17.93 -22.79
C PHE A 521 -10.74 -17.57 -23.04
N GLY A 522 -9.83 -18.49 -22.78
CA GLY A 522 -8.40 -18.17 -22.70
C GLY A 522 -8.07 -17.22 -21.55
N GLU A 523 -6.88 -16.62 -21.57
CA GLU A 523 -6.39 -15.81 -20.45
C GLU A 523 -6.87 -14.35 -20.47
N ARG A 524 -7.30 -13.84 -21.65
CA ARG A 524 -7.56 -12.40 -21.86
C ARG A 524 -8.80 -12.09 -22.69
N SER A 525 -9.56 -13.12 -23.07
CA SER A 525 -10.71 -12.97 -23.97
C SER A 525 -12.02 -13.30 -23.27
N THR A 526 -13.07 -12.58 -23.65
CA THR A 526 -14.41 -12.74 -23.09
C THR A 526 -15.44 -12.64 -24.19
N ALA A 527 -16.44 -13.51 -24.16
CA ALA A 527 -17.65 -13.40 -24.96
C ALA A 527 -18.81 -13.05 -24.04
N SER A 528 -19.71 -12.17 -24.47
CA SER A 528 -20.88 -11.83 -23.68
C SER A 528 -22.12 -11.73 -24.56
N LEU A 529 -23.23 -12.23 -24.03
CA LEU A 529 -24.56 -11.98 -24.55
C LEU A 529 -25.31 -11.13 -23.53
N SER A 530 -25.93 -10.04 -23.99
CA SER A 530 -26.68 -9.14 -23.13
C SER A 530 -28.03 -8.77 -23.75
N HIS A 531 -29.00 -8.50 -22.91
CA HIS A 531 -30.31 -8.01 -23.27
C HIS A 531 -30.60 -6.74 -22.47
N SER A 532 -30.87 -5.64 -23.17
CA SER A 532 -31.29 -4.38 -22.58
C SER A 532 -32.70 -4.04 -23.03
N TYR A 533 -33.61 -3.91 -22.07
CA TYR A 533 -35.00 -3.53 -22.26
C TYR A 533 -35.29 -2.22 -21.53
N SER A 534 -36.02 -1.32 -22.19
CA SER A 534 -36.60 -0.09 -21.65
C SER A 534 -38.01 0.09 -22.23
N ALA A 535 -38.75 1.11 -21.80
CA ALA A 535 -40.07 1.39 -22.40
C ALA A 535 -39.98 1.74 -23.90
N SER A 536 -38.81 2.21 -24.35
CA SER A 536 -38.59 2.69 -25.71
C SER A 536 -37.76 1.75 -26.60
N SER A 537 -37.06 0.77 -26.01
CA SER A 537 -36.10 -0.07 -26.73
C SER A 537 -35.98 -1.48 -26.13
N SER A 538 -35.65 -2.45 -26.98
CA SER A 538 -35.35 -3.82 -26.60
C SER A 538 -34.26 -4.34 -27.53
N GLU A 539 -33.05 -4.54 -27.00
CA GLU A 539 -31.87 -4.85 -27.80
C GLU A 539 -31.13 -6.05 -27.20
N TRP A 540 -30.85 -7.05 -28.04
CA TRP A 540 -29.93 -8.13 -27.78
C TRP A 540 -28.58 -7.79 -28.37
N THR A 541 -27.53 -7.84 -27.56
CA THR A 541 -26.17 -7.56 -27.98
C THR A 541 -25.27 -8.74 -27.70
N ALA A 542 -24.59 -9.23 -28.75
CA ALA A 542 -23.53 -10.22 -28.67
C ALA A 542 -22.18 -9.54 -28.88
N GLN A 543 -21.21 -9.86 -28.02
CA GLN A 543 -19.88 -9.26 -28.06
C GLN A 543 -18.79 -10.31 -27.83
N ALA A 544 -17.68 -10.17 -28.54
CA ALA A 544 -16.43 -10.87 -28.27
C ALA A 544 -15.29 -9.85 -28.19
N GLN A 545 -14.44 -9.97 -27.19
CA GLN A 545 -13.30 -9.06 -27.02
C GLN A 545 -12.09 -9.76 -26.43
N GLN A 546 -10.91 -9.20 -26.69
CA GLN A 546 -9.66 -9.51 -26.01
C GLN A 546 -9.03 -8.22 -25.49
N SER A 547 -8.69 -8.21 -24.21
CA SER A 547 -8.03 -7.06 -23.59
C SER A 547 -6.55 -6.97 -23.99
N VAL A 548 -6.03 -5.75 -24.10
CA VAL A 548 -4.58 -5.52 -24.22
C VAL A 548 -3.86 -6.04 -22.96
N PRO A 549 -2.64 -6.60 -23.08
CA PRO A 549 -1.89 -7.08 -21.91
C PRO A 549 -1.36 -5.93 -21.05
N VAL A 550 -0.76 -6.26 -19.89
CA VAL A 550 -0.11 -5.28 -19.00
C VAL A 550 1.13 -4.64 -19.66
N GLY A 551 1.84 -5.38 -20.49
CA GLY A 551 3.01 -4.96 -21.28
C GLY A 551 2.66 -4.67 -22.75
N GLU A 552 3.54 -5.03 -23.69
CA GLU A 552 3.27 -4.85 -25.12
C GLU A 552 2.32 -5.91 -25.67
N GLY A 553 1.46 -5.53 -26.61
CA GLY A 553 0.57 -6.45 -27.30
C GLY A 553 -0.67 -5.78 -27.86
N TRP A 554 -1.67 -6.57 -28.19
CA TRP A 554 -2.87 -6.10 -28.89
C TRP A 554 -4.15 -6.64 -28.26
N GLY A 555 -5.25 -5.95 -28.55
CA GLY A 555 -6.60 -6.30 -28.15
C GLY A 555 -7.58 -5.99 -29.28
N TYR A 556 -8.79 -6.52 -29.16
CA TYR A 556 -9.87 -6.28 -30.12
C TYR A 556 -11.22 -6.30 -29.42
N ARG A 557 -12.21 -5.67 -30.06
CA ARG A 557 -13.62 -5.74 -29.65
C ARG A 557 -14.47 -5.83 -30.89
N VAL A 558 -15.35 -6.83 -30.94
CA VAL A 558 -16.38 -6.97 -31.95
C VAL A 558 -17.72 -7.12 -31.25
N LEU A 559 -18.71 -6.36 -31.68
CA LEU A 559 -20.05 -6.32 -31.11
C LEU A 559 -21.08 -6.23 -32.23
N GLY A 560 -22.18 -6.97 -32.07
CA GLY A 560 -23.34 -6.91 -32.95
C GLY A 560 -24.63 -6.94 -32.13
N SER A 561 -25.63 -6.20 -32.57
CA SER A 561 -26.97 -6.22 -31.97
C SER A 561 -28.07 -6.52 -32.97
N ASP A 562 -29.19 -7.01 -32.46
CA ASP A 562 -30.41 -7.27 -33.24
C ASP A 562 -31.13 -5.98 -33.70
N GLN A 563 -30.80 -4.84 -33.10
CA GLN A 563 -31.21 -3.51 -33.56
C GLN A 563 -30.25 -2.90 -34.60
N GLY A 564 -29.39 -3.72 -35.23
CA GLY A 564 -28.56 -3.28 -36.35
C GLY A 564 -27.32 -2.47 -35.95
N ARG A 565 -26.95 -2.43 -34.67
CA ARG A 565 -25.67 -1.89 -34.22
C ARG A 565 -24.57 -2.90 -34.49
N MET A 566 -23.53 -2.49 -35.20
CA MET A 566 -22.32 -3.30 -35.44
C MET A 566 -21.10 -2.47 -35.12
N GLU A 567 -20.14 -3.04 -34.39
CA GLU A 567 -18.94 -2.34 -33.96
C GLU A 567 -17.75 -3.29 -34.03
N ALA A 568 -16.65 -2.84 -34.61
CA ALA A 568 -15.40 -3.59 -34.68
C ALA A 568 -14.23 -2.64 -34.44
N GLY A 569 -13.31 -3.03 -33.57
CA GLY A 569 -12.14 -2.22 -33.26
C GLY A 569 -10.94 -3.05 -32.82
N GLY A 570 -9.77 -2.48 -33.02
CA GLY A 570 -8.49 -3.02 -32.61
C GLY A 570 -7.72 -2.02 -31.76
N SER A 571 -6.86 -2.52 -30.89
CA SER A 571 -5.97 -1.71 -30.06
C SER A 571 -4.57 -2.33 -30.01
N LEU A 572 -3.54 -1.49 -30.14
CA LEU A 572 -2.14 -1.87 -30.09
C LEU A 572 -1.45 -1.09 -28.98
N GLN A 573 -0.97 -1.79 -27.97
CA GLN A 573 -0.18 -1.24 -26.87
C GLN A 573 1.31 -1.51 -27.11
N THR A 574 2.07 -0.44 -27.31
CA THR A 574 3.53 -0.46 -27.49
C THR A 574 4.23 0.05 -26.24
N ARG A 575 5.56 0.10 -26.21
CA ARG A 575 6.30 0.83 -25.16
C ARG A 575 5.98 2.33 -25.12
N SER A 576 5.66 2.94 -26.26
CA SER A 576 5.52 4.40 -26.40
C SER A 576 4.07 4.92 -26.32
N GLY A 577 3.08 4.03 -26.18
CA GLY A 577 1.68 4.43 -26.15
C GLY A 577 0.70 3.33 -26.56
N LEU A 578 -0.59 3.67 -26.46
CA LEU A 578 -1.73 2.88 -26.88
C LEU A 578 -2.40 3.54 -28.08
N TYR A 579 -2.56 2.78 -29.16
CA TYR A 579 -3.20 3.23 -30.39
C TYR A 579 -4.42 2.35 -30.65
N SER A 580 -5.56 2.96 -30.95
CA SER A 580 -6.78 2.21 -31.24
C SER A 580 -7.52 2.80 -32.43
N ALA A 581 -8.18 1.93 -33.18
CA ALA A 581 -9.06 2.29 -34.28
C ALA A 581 -10.32 1.44 -34.20
N GLN A 582 -11.47 2.06 -34.45
CA GLN A 582 -12.75 1.40 -34.39
C GLN A 582 -13.69 1.96 -35.46
N VAL A 583 -14.49 1.07 -36.01
CA VAL A 583 -15.60 1.38 -36.91
C VAL A 583 -16.89 0.92 -36.24
N ALA A 584 -17.91 1.75 -36.32
CA ALA A 584 -19.25 1.44 -35.85
C ALA A 584 -20.27 1.78 -36.93
N ARG A 585 -21.34 0.99 -37.00
CA ARG A 585 -22.52 1.25 -37.81
C ARG A 585 -23.75 1.16 -36.92
N ARG A 586 -24.64 2.14 -36.99
CA ARG A 586 -25.95 2.13 -36.32
C ARG A 586 -26.94 2.91 -37.18
N ASP A 587 -28.13 2.37 -37.42
CA ASP A 587 -29.19 3.06 -38.19
C ASP A 587 -28.67 3.64 -39.53
N ASP A 588 -27.87 2.85 -40.27
CA ASP A 588 -27.18 3.23 -41.51
C ASP A 588 -26.15 4.37 -41.43
N VAL A 589 -25.86 4.85 -40.23
CA VAL A 589 -24.76 5.76 -39.94
C VAL A 589 -23.48 4.98 -39.70
N MET A 590 -22.48 5.18 -40.55
CA MET A 590 -21.13 4.68 -40.32
C MET A 590 -20.29 5.76 -39.64
N GLY A 591 -19.62 5.37 -38.56
CA GLY A 591 -18.65 6.18 -37.84
C GLY A 591 -17.30 5.48 -37.74
N VAL A 592 -16.22 6.22 -37.90
CA VAL A 592 -14.86 5.75 -37.69
C VAL A 592 -14.22 6.61 -36.60
N ARG A 593 -13.56 5.96 -35.65
CA ARG A 593 -12.82 6.63 -34.58
C ARG A 593 -11.41 6.09 -34.46
N ALA A 594 -10.47 6.98 -34.17
CA ALA A 594 -9.09 6.67 -33.85
C ALA A 594 -8.71 7.35 -32.54
N ASN A 595 -7.91 6.66 -31.72
CA ASN A 595 -7.37 7.20 -30.48
C ASN A 595 -5.87 6.91 -30.37
N ALA A 596 -5.09 7.88 -29.91
CA ALA A 596 -3.68 7.72 -29.61
C ALA A 596 -3.38 8.33 -28.24
N THR A 597 -2.99 7.48 -27.29
CA THR A 597 -2.73 7.88 -25.90
C THR A 597 -1.30 7.50 -25.52
N GLY A 598 -0.55 8.42 -24.94
CA GLY A 598 0.83 8.18 -24.53
C GLY A 598 1.37 9.27 -23.63
N ALA A 599 2.67 9.22 -23.36
CA ALA A 599 3.35 10.26 -22.61
C ALA A 599 4.81 10.41 -23.01
N LEU A 600 5.36 11.59 -22.75
CA LEU A 600 6.79 11.87 -22.75
C LEU A 600 7.21 12.16 -21.32
N ALA A 601 8.23 11.49 -20.81
CA ALA A 601 8.81 11.77 -19.50
C ALA A 601 10.22 12.34 -19.64
N TRP A 602 10.53 13.37 -18.88
CA TRP A 602 11.85 13.99 -18.77
C TRP A 602 12.44 13.68 -17.40
N LEU A 603 13.51 12.89 -17.38
CA LEU A 603 14.21 12.45 -16.17
C LEU A 603 15.71 12.44 -16.41
N GLU A 604 16.48 12.97 -15.45
CA GLU A 604 17.96 12.97 -15.49
C GLU A 604 18.57 13.56 -16.78
N GLY A 605 17.83 14.38 -17.52
CA GLY A 605 18.27 15.00 -18.78
C GLY A 605 17.78 14.27 -20.04
N ASP A 606 17.21 13.07 -19.91
CA ASP A 606 16.73 12.26 -21.03
C ASP A 606 15.21 12.35 -21.21
N VAL A 607 14.75 12.07 -22.43
CA VAL A 607 13.33 12.01 -22.80
C VAL A 607 12.92 10.58 -23.11
N TYR A 608 11.91 10.09 -22.39
CA TYR A 608 11.39 8.74 -22.51
C TYR A 608 9.96 8.77 -23.08
N PRO A 609 9.75 8.40 -24.36
CA PRO A 609 8.42 8.15 -24.88
C PRO A 609 7.88 6.87 -24.28
N THR A 610 6.74 6.97 -23.61
CA THR A 610 6.18 5.88 -22.82
C THR A 610 4.66 5.84 -22.91
N ARG A 611 4.06 4.82 -22.31
CA ARG A 611 2.61 4.79 -22.06
C ARG A 611 2.23 5.93 -21.12
N ARG A 612 0.95 6.30 -21.13
CA ARG A 612 0.39 7.34 -20.26
C ARG A 612 0.82 7.14 -18.78
N ILE A 613 1.17 8.24 -18.13
CA ILE A 613 1.59 8.29 -16.73
C ILE A 613 0.40 8.78 -15.89
N ASP A 614 -0.41 7.85 -15.39
CA ASP A 614 -1.60 8.21 -14.60
C ASP A 614 -1.27 8.49 -13.11
N GLY A 615 -0.25 7.80 -12.59
CA GLY A 615 0.19 7.90 -11.20
C GLY A 615 1.65 8.30 -11.09
N SER A 616 2.36 7.67 -10.16
CA SER A 616 3.82 7.81 -10.06
C SER A 616 4.52 6.85 -11.03
N PHE A 617 5.78 7.12 -11.31
CA PHE A 617 6.57 6.35 -12.26
C PHE A 617 8.01 6.21 -11.78
N GLY A 618 8.82 5.41 -12.46
CA GLY A 618 10.20 5.24 -12.06
C GLY A 618 11.13 4.89 -13.20
N LEU A 619 12.41 5.21 -13.02
CA LEU A 619 13.47 4.88 -13.96
C LEU A 619 14.27 3.72 -13.39
N VAL A 620 14.11 2.54 -14.00
CA VAL A 620 14.95 1.38 -13.71
C VAL A 620 16.26 1.56 -14.44
N GLN A 621 17.36 1.47 -13.72
CA GLN A 621 18.70 1.53 -14.29
C GLN A 621 19.43 0.22 -14.01
N VAL A 622 19.90 -0.42 -15.06
CA VAL A 622 20.81 -1.58 -15.04
C VAL A 622 22.06 -1.15 -15.82
N PRO A 623 22.96 -0.37 -15.19
CA PRO A 623 24.01 0.35 -15.91
C PRO A 623 24.89 -0.59 -16.74
N GLY A 624 25.01 -0.31 -18.05
CA GLY A 624 25.84 -1.10 -18.96
C GLY A 624 25.19 -2.37 -19.51
N TYR A 625 23.92 -2.66 -19.17
CA TYR A 625 23.22 -3.86 -19.63
C TYR A 625 21.89 -3.54 -20.32
N ALA A 626 21.89 -3.68 -21.65
CA ALA A 626 20.70 -3.52 -22.48
C ALA A 626 19.85 -4.81 -22.55
N ASP A 627 18.59 -4.67 -22.96
CA ASP A 627 17.64 -5.78 -23.20
C ASP A 627 17.37 -6.72 -22.01
N VAL A 628 17.58 -6.22 -20.79
CA VAL A 628 17.30 -6.94 -19.54
C VAL A 628 15.81 -6.83 -19.23
N ARG A 629 15.13 -7.97 -19.05
CA ARG A 629 13.72 -7.99 -18.66
C ARG A 629 13.53 -7.37 -17.28
N VAL A 630 12.53 -6.51 -17.19
CA VAL A 630 12.11 -5.83 -15.96
C VAL A 630 10.74 -6.33 -15.54
N TYR A 631 10.61 -6.60 -14.25
CA TYR A 631 9.38 -7.05 -13.61
C TYR A 631 8.87 -6.00 -12.61
N SER A 632 7.57 -5.79 -12.58
CA SER A 632 6.88 -5.01 -11.54
C SER A 632 5.88 -5.93 -10.86
N GLU A 633 5.98 -6.10 -9.54
CA GLU A 633 5.12 -7.04 -8.77
C GLU A 633 5.12 -8.46 -9.37
N ASN A 634 6.28 -8.91 -9.84
CA ASN A 634 6.51 -10.18 -10.55
C ASN A 634 5.77 -10.33 -11.90
N GLN A 635 5.27 -9.24 -12.50
CA GLN A 635 4.74 -9.21 -13.86
C GLN A 635 5.76 -8.61 -14.82
N LEU A 636 5.99 -9.25 -15.96
CA LEU A 636 6.88 -8.73 -17.00
C LEU A 636 6.27 -7.45 -17.58
N VAL A 637 6.99 -6.33 -17.48
CA VAL A 637 6.50 -5.01 -17.91
C VAL A 637 7.25 -4.46 -19.13
N GLY A 638 8.47 -4.92 -19.36
CA GLY A 638 9.29 -4.55 -20.52
C GLY A 638 10.75 -4.96 -20.38
N ARG A 639 11.62 -4.34 -21.17
CA ARG A 639 13.07 -4.60 -21.23
C ARG A 639 13.84 -3.28 -21.27
N THR A 640 15.06 -3.26 -20.75
CA THR A 640 15.93 -2.07 -20.77
C THR A 640 16.31 -1.66 -22.19
N ASN A 641 16.51 -0.36 -22.41
CA ASN A 641 17.01 0.19 -23.67
C ASN A 641 18.53 -0.02 -23.81
N ALA A 642 19.14 0.53 -24.87
CA ALA A 642 20.57 0.40 -25.15
C ALA A 642 21.47 0.93 -24.01
N ASP A 643 21.00 1.91 -23.24
CA ASP A 643 21.73 2.52 -22.12
C ASP A 643 21.51 1.77 -20.79
N GLY A 644 20.70 0.71 -20.80
CA GLY A 644 20.33 -0.05 -19.60
C GLY A 644 19.19 0.57 -18.79
N ASN A 645 18.42 1.47 -19.39
CA ASN A 645 17.32 2.19 -18.75
C ASN A 645 15.95 1.66 -19.17
N PHE A 646 15.01 1.60 -18.23
CA PHE A 646 13.60 1.30 -18.51
C PHE A 646 12.67 2.17 -17.68
N LEU A 647 11.70 2.82 -18.34
CA LEU A 647 10.72 3.64 -17.65
C LEU A 647 9.52 2.80 -17.20
N LEU A 648 9.37 2.61 -15.90
CA LEU A 648 8.22 1.99 -15.27
C LEU A 648 7.08 2.99 -15.14
N THR A 649 5.92 2.65 -15.70
CA THR A 649 4.68 3.40 -15.51
C THR A 649 3.75 2.67 -14.53
N ARG A 650 2.98 3.44 -13.74
CA ARG A 650 2.00 2.94 -12.73
C ARG A 650 2.60 2.44 -11.41
N LEU A 651 3.51 3.20 -10.82
CA LEU A 651 3.90 2.99 -9.43
C LEU A 651 2.85 3.60 -8.49
N ARG A 652 2.56 2.90 -7.39
CA ARG A 652 1.69 3.35 -6.31
C ARG A 652 2.46 4.37 -5.46
N PRO A 653 1.95 5.60 -5.28
CA PRO A 653 2.62 6.62 -4.48
C PRO A 653 2.62 6.23 -3.00
N TYR A 654 3.71 6.57 -2.29
CA TYR A 654 3.88 6.33 -0.85
C TYR A 654 3.82 4.86 -0.41
N GLU A 655 3.76 3.92 -1.37
CA GLU A 655 3.76 2.49 -1.13
C GLU A 655 5.04 1.85 -1.65
N ARG A 656 5.41 0.70 -1.07
CA ARG A 656 6.43 -0.18 -1.65
C ARG A 656 5.92 -0.77 -2.95
N ASN A 657 6.63 -0.50 -4.04
CA ASN A 657 6.46 -1.14 -5.33
C ASN A 657 7.65 -2.06 -5.57
N LEU A 658 7.42 -3.37 -5.67
CA LEU A 658 8.49 -4.33 -5.88
C LEU A 658 8.90 -4.35 -7.35
N VAL A 659 10.14 -3.97 -7.63
CA VAL A 659 10.73 -4.00 -8.96
C VAL A 659 11.82 -5.08 -9.01
N GLY A 660 11.86 -5.86 -10.07
CA GLY A 660 12.90 -6.88 -10.26
C GLY A 660 13.47 -6.88 -11.68
N ILE A 661 14.63 -7.49 -11.84
CA ILE A 661 15.28 -7.73 -13.13
C ILE A 661 15.52 -9.23 -13.34
N GLU A 662 15.56 -9.65 -14.59
CA GLU A 662 15.90 -11.02 -14.94
C GLU A 662 17.40 -11.29 -14.86
N GLN A 663 17.80 -12.29 -14.09
CA GLN A 663 19.20 -12.67 -13.99
C GLN A 663 19.71 -13.35 -15.25
N ALA A 664 18.87 -14.14 -15.93
CA ALA A 664 19.24 -14.88 -17.14
C ALA A 664 19.59 -13.97 -18.34
N ASP A 665 19.19 -12.69 -18.30
CA ASP A 665 19.52 -11.71 -19.34
C ASP A 665 20.86 -11.00 -19.06
N LEU A 666 21.49 -11.26 -17.91
CA LEU A 666 22.81 -10.74 -17.55
C LEU A 666 23.91 -11.75 -17.90
N PRO A 667 25.08 -11.30 -18.39
CA PRO A 667 26.18 -12.21 -18.69
C PRO A 667 26.77 -12.83 -17.41
N LEU A 668 27.49 -13.94 -17.56
CA LEU A 668 28.05 -14.70 -16.44
C LEU A 668 29.08 -13.92 -15.60
N ASP A 669 29.70 -12.90 -16.20
CA ASP A 669 30.65 -12.02 -15.56
C ASP A 669 29.97 -10.83 -14.87
N ALA A 670 28.64 -10.74 -14.83
CA ALA A 670 27.94 -9.73 -14.05
C ALA A 670 27.92 -10.09 -12.55
N GLN A 671 28.46 -9.21 -11.72
CA GLN A 671 28.26 -9.26 -10.28
C GLN A 671 26.90 -8.60 -9.94
N VAL A 672 26.02 -9.37 -9.32
CA VAL A 672 24.67 -8.93 -8.95
C VAL A 672 24.53 -8.93 -7.43
N ASP A 673 24.45 -7.75 -6.82
CA ASP A 673 24.25 -7.65 -5.36
C ASP A 673 22.76 -7.78 -4.99
N ALA A 674 21.85 -7.36 -5.90
CA ALA A 674 20.40 -7.46 -5.72
C ALA A 674 19.65 -7.60 -7.06
N LEU A 675 18.70 -8.53 -7.13
CA LEU A 675 17.80 -8.72 -8.27
C LEU A 675 16.41 -8.09 -8.08
N LYS A 676 16.14 -7.57 -6.88
CA LYS A 676 14.86 -6.97 -6.50
C LYS A 676 15.09 -5.73 -5.64
N MET A 677 14.36 -4.66 -5.95
CA MET A 677 14.43 -3.36 -5.30
C MET A 677 13.02 -2.87 -4.97
N ASN A 678 12.86 -2.11 -3.88
CA ASN A 678 11.60 -1.42 -3.58
C ASN A 678 11.66 0.02 -4.08
N ALA A 679 10.63 0.44 -4.81
CA ALA A 679 10.44 1.81 -5.26
C ALA A 679 9.28 2.46 -4.48
N ILE A 680 9.54 3.59 -3.81
CA ILE A 680 8.53 4.33 -3.02
C ILE A 680 8.49 5.78 -3.51
N PRO A 681 7.69 6.09 -4.56
CA PRO A 681 7.65 7.44 -5.12
C PRO A 681 6.64 8.36 -4.42
N TYR A 682 6.86 9.67 -4.51
CA TYR A 682 5.84 10.68 -4.19
C TYR A 682 4.70 10.69 -5.22
N TYR A 683 3.56 11.30 -4.87
CA TYR A 683 2.43 11.45 -5.79
C TYR A 683 2.82 12.17 -7.10
N ARG A 684 2.47 11.54 -8.24
CA ARG A 684 2.71 12.06 -9.60
C ARG A 684 4.15 12.53 -9.82
N SER A 685 5.09 11.76 -9.29
CA SER A 685 6.53 12.03 -9.39
C SER A 685 7.28 10.76 -9.81
N ALA A 686 8.56 10.92 -10.09
CA ALA A 686 9.45 9.82 -10.43
C ALA A 686 10.40 9.44 -9.30
N THR A 687 10.72 8.15 -9.24
CA THR A 687 11.84 7.62 -8.45
C THR A 687 12.82 6.87 -9.33
N VAL A 688 14.11 7.01 -9.05
CA VAL A 688 15.15 6.20 -9.70
C VAL A 688 15.30 4.89 -8.94
N VAL A 689 15.43 3.78 -9.66
CA VAL A 689 15.56 2.42 -9.12
C VAL A 689 16.85 1.81 -9.70
N PRO A 690 18.02 2.15 -9.11
CA PRO A 690 19.28 1.65 -9.60
C PRO A 690 19.51 0.22 -9.12
N PHE A 691 19.70 -0.71 -10.04
CA PHE A 691 20.10 -2.08 -9.71
C PHE A 691 21.61 -2.15 -9.53
N PRO A 692 22.11 -2.69 -8.41
CA PRO A 692 23.54 -2.83 -8.15
C PRO A 692 24.11 -4.02 -8.94
N VAL A 693 24.18 -3.85 -10.27
CA VAL A 693 24.82 -4.78 -11.19
C VAL A 693 26.09 -4.12 -11.70
N LYS A 694 27.22 -4.82 -11.58
CA LYS A 694 28.53 -4.35 -12.04
C LYS A 694 29.23 -5.45 -12.82
N PRO A 695 30.06 -5.12 -13.82
CA PRO A 695 30.96 -6.11 -14.39
C PRO A 695 31.90 -6.59 -13.29
N SER A 696 32.00 -7.91 -13.14
CA SER A 696 32.90 -8.55 -12.17
C SER A 696 34.36 -8.41 -12.58
N ASN A 697 34.65 -8.10 -13.86
CA ASN A 697 35.99 -8.07 -14.44
C ASN A 697 36.81 -9.28 -13.95
N GLY A 698 36.20 -10.45 -14.10
CA GLY A 698 36.72 -11.72 -13.63
C GLY A 698 37.67 -12.35 -14.63
N ALA A 699 38.68 -13.07 -14.17
CA ALA A 699 39.50 -13.92 -15.02
C ALA A 699 40.07 -15.10 -14.25
N VAL A 700 40.35 -16.19 -14.97
CA VAL A 700 41.12 -17.32 -14.43
C VAL A 700 42.57 -17.18 -14.86
N LEU A 701 43.50 -17.49 -13.98
CA LEU A 701 44.91 -17.61 -14.31
C LEU A 701 45.52 -18.80 -13.56
N THR A 702 46.60 -19.34 -14.11
CA THR A 702 47.33 -20.45 -13.50
C THR A 702 48.64 -19.95 -12.89
N LEU A 703 48.84 -20.18 -11.60
CA LEU A 703 50.07 -19.85 -10.89
C LEU A 703 50.98 -21.07 -10.79
N VAL A 704 52.20 -20.93 -11.32
CA VAL A 704 53.23 -21.97 -11.28
C VAL A 704 54.49 -21.47 -10.57
N LEU A 705 55.23 -22.38 -9.94
CA LEU A 705 56.55 -22.13 -9.37
C LEU A 705 57.63 -22.14 -10.47
N GLU A 706 58.86 -21.73 -10.16
CA GLU A 706 59.98 -21.73 -11.11
C GLU A 706 60.32 -23.12 -11.68
N ASP A 707 59.99 -24.18 -10.96
CA ASP A 707 60.16 -25.58 -11.40
C ASP A 707 59.02 -26.10 -12.29
N GLY A 708 58.04 -25.24 -12.61
CA GLY A 708 56.86 -25.56 -13.40
C GLY A 708 55.76 -26.31 -12.65
N GLN A 709 55.91 -26.59 -11.35
CA GLN A 709 54.85 -27.17 -10.53
C GLN A 709 53.80 -26.11 -10.14
N PRO A 710 52.52 -26.49 -9.96
CA PRO A 710 51.49 -25.54 -9.55
C PRO A 710 51.71 -25.05 -8.12
N VAL A 711 51.36 -23.78 -7.86
CA VAL A 711 51.31 -23.22 -6.50
C VAL A 711 50.36 -24.06 -5.63
N PRO A 712 50.69 -24.29 -4.33
CA PRO A 712 49.87 -25.13 -3.46
C PRO A 712 48.42 -24.66 -3.32
N VAL A 713 47.49 -25.62 -3.25
CA VAL A 713 46.07 -25.38 -2.96
C VAL A 713 45.92 -24.68 -1.61
N GLY A 714 45.08 -23.65 -1.56
CA GLY A 714 44.84 -22.84 -0.36
C GLY A 714 45.88 -21.73 -0.14
N ALA A 715 46.84 -21.53 -1.06
CA ALA A 715 47.61 -20.29 -1.09
C ALA A 715 46.67 -19.09 -1.31
N GLU A 716 46.96 -17.97 -0.69
CA GLU A 716 46.12 -16.77 -0.73
C GLU A 716 46.69 -15.74 -1.71
N VAL A 717 45.89 -15.35 -2.70
CA VAL A 717 46.23 -14.31 -3.68
C VAL A 717 45.52 -13.01 -3.32
N ARG A 718 46.28 -11.97 -3.02
CA ARG A 718 45.75 -10.60 -2.86
C ARG A 718 45.93 -9.80 -4.13
N LEU A 719 44.83 -9.26 -4.65
CA LEU A 719 44.79 -8.34 -5.79
C LEU A 719 44.80 -6.88 -5.30
N ASN A 720 45.76 -6.07 -5.74
CA ASN A 720 45.82 -4.61 -5.49
C ASN A 720 45.57 -4.21 -4.02
N ASP A 721 46.18 -4.95 -3.09
CA ASP A 721 46.00 -4.77 -1.63
C ASP A 721 44.57 -4.99 -1.11
N SER A 722 43.71 -5.69 -1.85
CA SER A 722 42.40 -6.20 -1.41
C SER A 722 42.45 -6.85 -0.02
N ASN A 723 41.42 -6.61 0.80
CA ASN A 723 41.23 -7.26 2.11
C ASN A 723 40.62 -8.67 2.00
N THR A 724 40.14 -9.07 0.82
CA THR A 724 39.57 -10.38 0.53
C THR A 724 40.53 -11.16 -0.38
N PRO A 725 41.38 -12.05 0.16
CA PRO A 725 42.25 -12.90 -0.64
C PRO A 725 41.44 -13.97 -1.38
N ALA A 726 41.85 -14.28 -2.62
CA ALA A 726 41.32 -15.38 -3.39
C ALA A 726 42.17 -16.64 -3.17
N PRO A 727 41.57 -17.80 -2.88
CA PRO A 727 42.31 -19.03 -2.69
C PRO A 727 42.76 -19.64 -4.03
N VAL A 728 43.97 -20.19 -4.07
CA VAL A 728 44.45 -21.02 -5.18
C VAL A 728 43.79 -22.39 -5.11
N ALA A 729 43.20 -22.82 -6.23
CA ALA A 729 42.53 -24.10 -6.41
C ALA A 729 43.49 -25.20 -6.89
N MET A 730 42.93 -26.35 -7.27
CA MET A 730 43.70 -27.45 -7.85
C MET A 730 44.41 -26.99 -9.13
N ARG A 731 45.59 -27.56 -9.40
CA ARG A 731 46.44 -27.21 -10.57
C ARG A 731 46.96 -25.78 -10.58
N GLY A 732 46.90 -25.05 -9.47
CA GLY A 732 47.41 -23.68 -9.38
C GLY A 732 46.46 -22.64 -9.97
N GLU A 733 45.23 -23.02 -10.31
CA GLU A 733 44.22 -22.13 -10.87
C GLU A 733 43.69 -21.16 -9.80
N VAL A 734 43.54 -19.88 -10.15
CA VAL A 734 42.90 -18.88 -9.28
C VAL A 734 41.93 -18.06 -10.10
N TYR A 735 40.73 -17.86 -9.55
CA TYR A 735 39.74 -16.94 -10.08
C TYR A 735 39.82 -15.62 -9.32
N LEU A 736 40.03 -14.52 -10.05
CA LEU A 736 40.12 -13.18 -9.50
C LEU A 736 38.99 -12.34 -10.08
N THR A 737 38.38 -11.48 -9.26
CA THR A 737 37.39 -10.48 -9.66
C THR A 737 37.90 -9.07 -9.34
N GLY A 738 37.36 -8.06 -10.03
CA GLY A 738 37.73 -6.66 -9.85
C GLY A 738 39.04 -6.27 -10.52
N LEU A 739 39.43 -6.96 -11.60
CA LEU A 739 40.66 -6.65 -12.33
C LEU A 739 40.58 -5.25 -12.98
N SER A 740 41.66 -4.49 -12.82
CA SER A 740 41.91 -3.18 -13.46
C SER A 740 42.86 -3.34 -14.65
N ALA A 741 43.13 -2.29 -15.43
CA ALA A 741 44.05 -2.39 -16.58
C ALA A 741 45.47 -2.87 -16.19
N LYS A 742 45.94 -2.50 -15.00
CA LYS A 742 47.18 -2.97 -14.39
C LYS A 742 46.88 -3.45 -12.97
N ASN A 743 47.39 -4.63 -12.62
CA ASN A 743 47.13 -5.29 -11.35
C ASN A 743 48.42 -5.79 -10.71
N ARG A 744 48.47 -5.72 -9.39
CA ARG A 744 49.53 -6.28 -8.55
C ARG A 744 48.95 -7.46 -7.77
N LEU A 745 49.55 -8.63 -7.93
CA LEU A 745 49.17 -9.85 -7.26
C LEU A 745 50.24 -10.22 -6.23
N VAL A 746 49.83 -10.39 -4.97
CA VAL A 746 50.69 -10.89 -3.90
C VAL A 746 50.17 -12.25 -3.48
N VAL A 747 50.94 -13.30 -3.77
CA VAL A 747 50.60 -14.68 -3.44
C VAL A 747 51.32 -15.05 -2.15
N THR A 748 50.61 -15.61 -1.17
CA THR A 748 51.19 -15.98 0.13
C THR A 748 50.77 -17.37 0.58
N TRP A 749 51.73 -18.15 1.08
CA TRP A 749 51.49 -19.44 1.74
C TRP A 749 52.67 -19.78 2.64
N LYS A 750 52.44 -20.46 3.77
CA LYS A 750 53.51 -20.94 4.69
C LYS A 750 54.62 -19.90 4.98
N LYS A 751 54.28 -18.62 5.13
CA LYS A 751 55.21 -17.47 5.33
C LYS A 751 56.09 -17.10 4.12
N GLN A 752 55.89 -17.73 2.98
CA GLN A 752 56.47 -17.33 1.71
C GLN A 752 55.54 -16.33 1.00
N SER A 753 56.13 -15.47 0.17
CA SER A 753 55.40 -14.48 -0.63
C SER A 753 56.09 -14.29 -1.97
N CYS A 754 55.31 -14.20 -3.04
CA CYS A 754 55.79 -13.72 -4.34
C CYS A 754 54.87 -12.61 -4.87
N GLU A 755 55.42 -11.78 -5.75
CA GLU A 755 54.71 -10.66 -6.35
C GLU A 755 54.77 -10.76 -7.87
N LEU A 756 53.63 -10.50 -8.52
CA LEU A 756 53.46 -10.54 -9.97
C LEU A 756 52.66 -9.31 -10.43
N GLU A 757 53.04 -8.75 -11.59
CA GLU A 757 52.23 -7.77 -12.30
C GLU A 757 51.39 -8.44 -13.37
N LEU A 758 50.10 -8.12 -13.42
CA LEU A 758 49.15 -8.63 -14.38
C LEU A 758 48.50 -7.47 -15.15
N PHE A 759 48.56 -7.52 -16.47
CA PHE A 759 47.80 -6.61 -17.33
C PHE A 759 46.51 -7.30 -17.76
N PHE A 760 45.37 -6.66 -17.54
CA PHE A 760 44.07 -7.18 -17.92
C PHE A 760 43.44 -6.26 -18.96
N LYS A 761 42.96 -6.86 -20.05
CA LYS A 761 42.17 -6.19 -21.07
C LYS A 761 40.80 -6.87 -21.10
N PRO A 762 39.70 -6.12 -20.94
CA PRO A 762 38.36 -6.68 -21.07
C PRO A 762 38.19 -7.39 -22.42
N SER A 763 37.60 -8.59 -22.39
CA SER A 763 37.29 -9.42 -23.57
C SER A 763 35.81 -9.74 -23.65
N GLU A 764 35.34 -10.23 -24.79
CA GLU A 764 33.98 -10.78 -24.93
C GLU A 764 33.80 -12.14 -24.22
N ASP A 765 34.90 -12.83 -23.90
CA ASP A 765 34.87 -14.00 -23.01
C ASP A 765 34.50 -13.54 -21.59
N PRO A 766 33.42 -14.07 -20.97
CA PRO A 766 33.01 -13.69 -19.62
C PRO A 766 34.06 -14.04 -18.56
N ILE A 767 34.82 -15.10 -18.78
CA ILE A 767 35.84 -15.57 -17.84
C ILE A 767 37.09 -15.97 -18.65
N PRO A 768 37.85 -14.99 -19.16
CA PRO A 768 39.03 -15.28 -19.96
C PRO A 768 40.08 -15.99 -19.10
N ASP A 769 40.75 -16.97 -19.70
CA ASP A 769 41.97 -17.55 -19.16
C ASP A 769 43.17 -16.67 -19.58
N LEU A 770 43.85 -16.09 -18.59
CA LEU A 770 45.00 -15.21 -18.80
C LEU A 770 46.31 -16.01 -18.98
N GLY A 771 46.26 -17.33 -18.88
CA GLY A 771 47.39 -18.23 -19.02
C GLY A 771 48.17 -18.41 -17.72
N SER A 772 49.43 -18.82 -17.87
CA SER A 772 50.30 -19.20 -16.74
C SER A 772 51.25 -18.08 -16.33
N PHE A 773 51.33 -17.82 -15.03
CA PHE A 773 52.22 -16.83 -14.42
C PHE A 773 53.17 -17.50 -13.42
N VAL A 774 54.45 -17.12 -13.49
CA VAL A 774 55.50 -17.70 -12.65
C VAL A 774 55.65 -16.89 -11.36
N CYS A 775 55.53 -17.56 -10.23
CA CYS A 775 55.77 -17.06 -8.89
C CYS A 775 57.24 -17.32 -8.53
N ALA A 776 58.09 -16.30 -8.69
CA ALA A 776 59.55 -16.40 -8.57
C ALA A 776 60.05 -16.31 -7.12
N GLY A 777 61.19 -16.94 -6.81
CA GLY A 777 61.90 -16.81 -5.53
C GLY A 777 61.31 -17.59 -4.35
N VAL A 778 60.53 -18.66 -4.62
CA VAL A 778 59.72 -19.38 -3.62
C VAL A 778 59.72 -20.89 -3.88
N GLN A 779 59.51 -21.70 -2.83
CA GLN A 779 59.53 -23.16 -2.88
C GLN A 779 58.23 -23.75 -2.33
N ARG A 780 57.80 -24.88 -2.89
CA ARG A 780 56.49 -25.49 -2.60
C ARG A 780 56.18 -25.74 -1.11
#